data_AF-A0A0P1GXU0-F1
#
_entry.id   AF-A0A0P1GXU0-F1
#
_cell.length_a   1.000
_cell.length_b   1.000
_cell.length_c   1.000
_cell.angle_alpha   90.00
_cell.angle_beta   90.00
_cell.angle_gamma   90.00
#
_symmetry.space_group_name_H-M   'P 1'
#
loop_
_entity.id
_entity.type
_entity.pdbx_description
1 polymer ?
#
loop_
_entity_poly.entity_id
_entity_poly.type
_entity_poly.pdbx_seq_one_letter_code
_entity_poly.pdbx_strand_id
1 'polypeptide(L)'
;MTDSQTLPLGKRIAVALALILVVLGMTNTMPEIPGLQGFFREITGQPFFRVSGFAPEYFYPPVFVLMMVIVALDASVYREWSVMAPQKRWLGLGLDIGLVLAAVLGAVGFLVEIDSVCLIDQITGERARLIQEAAERSAGVIPGMTFEAEVLACQARFGGWIIPLLFTIITLFFLYNWRVWGLPLVAVASTVVAYTVGTALIWMFDLSDNTFLLTKLGADGGDVMAAAVQKATNVFITPDGFMGRFMDIVVNQVFPYVILGALFGTSAGGTSLIKLAVRATARLRVEPMRDIPQDLVMNRQDWLNLIIIVVPILTILLLLLGNKDSISTGLLSQLLPRGFTQTITNATGDAVSAGWWAVAVLLPLLFLDPETRARPSKILHALAEGGILVSRLFLLLFAVSIISAFLNESGLTGELTPAVTSWLENAQVIHLFGIEIHIVGGVYLMLALTCAMVCAILLGMGMPTVPAYVNVALLGPLLANLGVSFFTAHMFVFYFAVASAITPPVAIAAFAAASITKSEPMRTGIAAVRVGIVMFTIPFVFAWYPELLLIEQAVTITDAMGRRTLIEGYAGQIDPVALTMLGARLVLALYLMASALARYDRGPMASWEIGLRLLLAVLVLWKTGPVMGFGIAAALALIALHWMMARKNDGKAYA
;
A
#
# COMPACT_ATOMS: atom_id res chain seq x y z
N MET A 1 17.38 14.90 19.34
CA MET A 1 18.66 15.60 19.03
C MET A 1 19.80 14.70 19.50
N THR A 2 20.58 14.12 18.58
CA THR A 2 21.85 13.45 18.89
C THR A 2 22.90 14.03 17.97
N ASP A 3 23.91 14.65 18.56
CA ASP A 3 25.08 15.17 17.87
C ASP A 3 25.71 14.06 17.03
N SER A 4 26.05 14.31 15.76
CA SER A 4 26.57 13.28 14.85
C SER A 4 27.87 12.64 15.36
N GLN A 5 28.55 13.32 16.30
CA GLN A 5 29.76 12.88 16.98
C GLN A 5 29.55 11.81 18.06
N THR A 6 28.32 11.52 18.51
CA THR A 6 28.03 10.46 19.51
C THR A 6 27.45 9.19 18.89
N LEU A 7 27.10 9.20 17.60
CA LEU A 7 26.55 8.03 16.92
C LEU A 7 27.65 6.97 16.70
N PRO A 8 27.36 5.68 16.94
CA PRO A 8 28.27 4.59 16.63
C PRO A 8 28.57 4.56 15.12
N LEU A 9 29.80 4.17 14.75
CA LEU A 9 30.32 4.24 13.39
C LEU A 9 29.38 3.62 12.34
N GLY A 10 28.78 2.46 12.65
CA GLY A 10 27.80 1.82 11.76
C GLY A 10 26.58 2.69 11.46
N LYS A 11 26.03 3.43 12.43
CA LYS A 11 24.91 4.35 12.19
C LYS A 11 25.31 5.53 11.31
N ARG A 12 26.55 6.04 11.43
CA ARG A 12 27.03 7.13 10.57
C ARG A 12 27.14 6.68 9.12
N ILE A 13 27.67 5.47 8.90
CA ILE A 13 27.73 4.87 7.56
C ILE A 13 26.31 4.66 7.02
N ALA A 14 25.39 4.13 7.84
CA ALA A 14 24.00 3.95 7.43
C ALA A 14 23.33 5.27 6.98
N VAL A 15 23.56 6.37 7.71
CA VAL A 15 23.06 7.70 7.35
C VAL A 15 23.65 8.19 6.02
N ALA A 16 24.95 8.01 5.81
CA ALA A 16 25.60 8.40 4.54
C ALA A 16 25.08 7.57 3.36
N LEU A 17 24.98 6.25 3.52
CA LEU A 17 24.42 5.35 2.51
C LEU A 17 22.95 5.63 2.23
N ALA A 18 22.16 5.93 3.25
CA ALA A 18 20.76 6.31 3.11
C ALA A 18 20.60 7.62 2.33
N LEU A 19 21.49 8.59 2.53
CA LEU A 19 21.49 9.82 1.74
C LEU A 19 21.82 9.55 0.27
N ILE A 20 22.79 8.67 -0.02
CA ILE A 20 23.08 8.21 -1.38
C ILE A 20 21.84 7.53 -1.98
N LEU A 21 21.17 6.66 -1.23
CA LEU A 21 19.93 6.02 -1.66
C LEU A 21 18.85 7.04 -1.98
N VAL A 22 18.66 8.08 -1.16
CA VAL A 22 17.71 9.16 -1.44
C VAL A 22 18.04 9.89 -2.72
N VAL A 23 19.30 10.24 -2.96
CA VAL A 23 19.71 10.89 -4.21
C VAL A 23 19.41 9.98 -5.41
N LEU A 24 19.77 8.70 -5.34
CA LEU A 24 19.52 7.73 -6.42
C LEU A 24 18.01 7.54 -6.68
N GLY A 25 17.21 7.33 -5.64
CA GLY A 25 15.76 7.12 -5.76
C GLY A 25 15.03 8.37 -6.23
N MET A 26 15.36 9.55 -5.72
CA MET A 26 14.78 10.82 -6.18
C MET A 26 15.19 11.17 -7.61
N THR A 27 16.39 10.79 -8.02
CA THR A 27 16.84 10.97 -9.42
C THR A 27 16.10 10.00 -10.34
N ASN A 28 15.94 8.74 -9.93
CA ASN A 28 15.22 7.73 -10.69
C ASN A 28 13.75 8.08 -10.90
N THR A 29 13.09 8.61 -9.86
CA THR A 29 11.68 9.03 -9.86
C THR A 29 11.43 10.44 -10.41
N MET A 30 12.48 11.08 -10.93
CA MET A 30 12.36 12.44 -11.44
C MET A 30 11.53 12.48 -12.72
N PRO A 31 10.53 13.39 -12.82
CA PRO A 31 9.75 13.56 -14.04
C PRO A 31 10.63 13.92 -15.23
N GLU A 32 10.19 13.58 -16.44
CA GLU A 32 10.90 13.93 -17.66
C GLU A 32 10.92 15.46 -17.86
N ILE A 33 12.07 16.07 -17.60
CA ILE A 33 12.33 17.49 -17.86
C ILE A 33 12.74 17.64 -19.34
N PRO A 34 11.97 18.40 -20.16
CA PRO A 34 12.29 18.61 -21.57
C PRO A 34 13.71 19.17 -21.77
N GLY A 35 14.48 18.54 -22.66
CA GLY A 35 15.85 18.96 -22.99
C GLY A 35 16.95 18.52 -22.02
N LEU A 36 16.61 18.06 -20.80
CA LEU A 36 17.61 17.68 -19.80
C LEU A 36 18.42 16.44 -20.22
N GLN A 37 17.73 15.39 -20.69
CA GLN A 37 18.43 14.19 -21.15
C GLN A 37 19.33 14.48 -22.35
N GLY A 38 18.87 15.32 -23.29
CA GLY A 38 19.65 15.75 -24.46
C GLY A 38 20.93 16.48 -24.04
N PHE A 39 20.81 17.44 -23.12
CA PHE A 39 21.94 18.18 -22.55
C PHE A 39 23.00 17.25 -21.95
N PHE A 40 22.59 16.25 -21.17
CA PHE A 40 23.55 15.29 -20.60
C PHE A 40 24.14 14.33 -21.63
N ARG A 41 23.38 13.91 -22.65
CA ARG A 41 23.90 13.08 -23.76
C ARG A 41 24.97 13.83 -24.56
N GLU A 42 24.78 15.12 -24.80
CA GLU A 42 25.76 15.98 -25.47
C GLU A 42 27.04 16.14 -24.65
N ILE A 43 26.93 16.36 -23.33
CA ILE A 43 28.09 16.51 -22.43
C ILE A 43 28.88 15.21 -22.28
N THR A 44 28.17 14.09 -22.13
CA THR A 44 28.81 12.80 -21.86
C THR A 44 29.32 12.10 -23.11
N GLY A 45 28.86 12.53 -24.31
CA GLY A 45 29.13 11.86 -25.58
C GLY A 45 28.50 10.47 -25.68
N GLN A 46 27.64 10.09 -24.74
CA GLN A 46 26.99 8.78 -24.68
C GLN A 46 25.54 8.88 -25.19
N PRO A 47 25.20 8.25 -26.34
CA PRO A 47 23.89 8.41 -26.97
C PRO A 47 22.73 7.83 -26.13
N PHE A 48 23.02 6.84 -25.28
CA PHE A 48 22.03 6.16 -24.45
C PHE A 48 22.03 6.62 -22.98
N PHE A 49 22.69 7.72 -22.64
CA PHE A 49 22.68 8.23 -21.27
C PHE A 49 21.26 8.63 -20.85
N ARG A 50 20.84 8.12 -19.69
CA ARG A 50 19.55 8.45 -19.05
C ARG A 50 19.79 9.14 -17.72
N VAL A 51 19.02 10.19 -17.46
CA VAL A 51 19.11 10.99 -16.22
C VAL A 51 18.12 10.48 -15.16
N SER A 52 16.96 9.96 -15.59
CA SER A 52 15.92 9.38 -14.74
C SER A 52 15.29 8.16 -15.43
N GLY A 53 14.46 7.39 -14.72
CA GLY A 53 13.85 6.17 -15.26
C GLY A 53 14.89 5.14 -15.70
N PHE A 54 15.77 4.74 -14.76
CA PHE A 54 16.79 3.73 -15.03
C PHE A 54 16.15 2.38 -15.33
N ALA A 55 16.82 1.57 -16.16
CA ALA A 55 16.36 0.23 -16.50
C ALA A 55 16.26 -0.64 -15.22
N PRO A 56 15.08 -1.19 -14.88
CA PRO A 56 14.85 -1.95 -13.65
C PRO A 56 15.85 -3.08 -13.44
N GLU A 57 16.22 -3.78 -14.52
CA GLU A 57 17.04 -4.98 -14.49
C GLU A 57 18.46 -4.70 -13.97
N TYR A 58 18.95 -3.48 -14.19
CA TYR A 58 20.25 -3.02 -13.73
C TYR A 58 20.18 -2.17 -12.46
N PHE A 59 19.07 -1.47 -12.24
CA PHE A 59 18.93 -0.54 -11.11
C PHE A 59 18.49 -1.24 -9.83
N TYR A 60 17.57 -2.21 -9.92
CA TYR A 60 16.97 -2.85 -8.75
C TYR A 60 17.95 -3.70 -7.94
N PRO A 61 18.80 -4.55 -8.54
CA PRO A 61 19.73 -5.39 -7.79
C PRO A 61 20.72 -4.62 -6.89
N PRO A 62 21.43 -3.57 -7.36
CA PRO A 62 22.33 -2.81 -6.49
C PRO A 62 21.58 -1.98 -5.44
N VAL A 63 20.41 -1.42 -5.78
CA VAL A 63 19.57 -0.68 -4.83
C VAL A 63 19.08 -1.60 -3.70
N PHE A 64 18.66 -2.82 -4.03
CA PHE A 64 18.28 -3.82 -3.04
C PHE A 64 19.40 -4.12 -2.05
N VAL A 65 20.61 -4.39 -2.55
CA VAL A 65 21.78 -4.66 -1.71
C VAL A 65 22.10 -3.45 -0.85
N LEU A 66 22.08 -2.23 -1.41
CA LEU A 66 22.30 -0.99 -0.67
C LEU A 66 21.30 -0.84 0.49
N MET A 67 20.01 -1.10 0.23
CA MET A 67 18.96 -1.04 1.25
C MET A 67 19.19 -2.06 2.36
N MET A 68 19.57 -3.30 2.02
CA MET A 68 19.85 -4.33 3.03
C MET A 68 21.10 -4.03 3.85
N VAL A 69 22.12 -3.43 3.25
CA VAL A 69 23.29 -2.91 3.99
C VAL A 69 22.89 -1.80 4.95
N ILE A 70 22.04 -0.85 4.51
CA ILE A 70 21.52 0.21 5.40
C ILE A 70 20.77 -0.41 6.58
N VAL A 71 19.89 -1.39 6.35
CA VAL A 71 19.15 -2.09 7.40
C VAL A 71 20.09 -2.81 8.36
N ALA A 72 21.05 -3.59 7.85
CA ALA A 72 22.01 -4.32 8.68
C ALA A 72 22.84 -3.39 9.57
N LEU A 73 23.19 -2.18 9.10
CA LEU A 73 23.97 -1.21 9.87
C LEU A 73 23.11 -0.43 10.89
N ASP A 74 21.90 -0.04 10.49
CA ASP A 74 21.00 0.76 11.32
C ASP A 74 20.28 -0.08 12.39
N ALA A 75 19.77 -1.26 12.03
CA ALA A 75 19.09 -2.21 12.90
C ALA A 75 19.99 -3.39 13.36
N SER A 76 21.32 -3.20 13.33
CA SER A 76 22.31 -4.24 13.66
C SER A 76 21.99 -5.03 14.93
N VAL A 77 21.82 -6.34 14.77
CA VAL A 77 21.60 -7.30 15.84
C VAL A 77 22.88 -7.48 16.66
N TYR A 78 24.05 -7.44 16.02
CA TYR A 78 25.34 -7.48 16.71
C TYR A 78 25.44 -6.39 17.77
N ARG A 79 25.13 -5.14 17.40
CA ARG A 79 25.28 -3.99 18.29
C ARG A 79 24.35 -4.10 19.49
N GLU A 80 23.11 -4.52 19.27
CA GLU A 80 22.17 -4.68 20.37
C GLU A 80 22.56 -5.84 21.31
N TRP A 81 22.89 -7.00 20.76
CA TRP A 81 23.27 -8.17 21.57
C TRP A 81 24.63 -8.00 22.23
N SER A 82 25.51 -7.15 21.70
CA SER A 82 26.74 -6.79 22.41
C SER A 82 26.49 -6.14 23.78
N VAL A 83 25.33 -5.46 23.94
CA VAL A 83 24.91 -4.83 25.18
C VAL A 83 24.01 -5.76 26.00
N MET A 84 22.97 -6.34 25.39
CA MET A 84 21.95 -7.13 26.10
C MET A 84 22.37 -8.56 26.41
N ALA A 85 23.15 -9.20 25.53
CA ALA A 85 23.49 -10.62 25.61
C ALA A 85 24.88 -10.89 25.00
N PRO A 86 25.97 -10.43 25.65
CA PRO A 86 27.31 -10.39 25.05
C PRO A 86 27.83 -11.76 24.59
N GLN A 87 27.40 -12.86 25.23
CA GLN A 87 27.73 -14.22 24.80
C GLN A 87 27.17 -14.58 23.41
N LYS A 88 26.04 -13.99 23.03
CA LYS A 88 25.38 -14.23 21.73
C LYS A 88 25.79 -13.23 20.65
N ARG A 89 26.66 -12.25 20.94
CA ARG A 89 27.03 -11.18 20.00
C ARG A 89 27.47 -11.72 18.64
N TRP A 90 28.26 -12.79 18.60
CA TRP A 90 28.74 -13.39 17.34
C TRP A 90 27.61 -13.96 16.48
N LEU A 91 26.56 -14.50 17.09
CA LEU A 91 25.35 -14.91 16.36
C LEU A 91 24.64 -13.70 15.75
N GLY A 92 24.60 -12.57 16.46
CA GLY A 92 24.08 -11.31 15.93
C GLY A 92 24.87 -10.80 14.73
N LEU A 93 26.20 -10.92 14.76
CA LEU A 93 27.05 -10.60 13.60
C LEU A 93 26.76 -11.52 12.41
N GLY A 94 26.59 -12.82 12.68
CA GLY A 94 26.23 -13.80 11.66
C GLY A 94 24.88 -13.48 11.00
N LEU A 95 23.90 -12.99 11.75
CA LEU A 95 22.60 -12.57 11.20
C LEU A 95 22.71 -11.29 10.35
N ASP A 96 23.46 -10.28 10.81
CA ASP A 96 23.68 -9.04 10.06
C ASP A 96 24.43 -9.32 8.74
N ILE A 97 25.49 -10.14 8.78
CA ILE A 97 26.22 -10.57 7.58
C ILE A 97 25.34 -11.46 6.70
N GLY A 98 24.59 -12.38 7.30
CA GLY A 98 23.67 -13.27 6.61
C GLY A 98 22.61 -12.51 5.82
N LEU A 99 22.05 -11.42 6.37
CA LEU A 99 21.09 -10.58 5.65
C LEU A 99 21.72 -9.96 4.40
N VAL A 100 22.92 -9.37 4.53
CA VAL A 100 23.61 -8.74 3.38
C VAL A 100 24.01 -9.80 2.35
N LEU A 101 24.50 -10.96 2.79
CA LEU A 101 24.83 -12.07 1.91
C LEU A 101 23.59 -12.58 1.16
N ALA A 102 22.46 -12.76 1.87
CA ALA A 102 21.20 -13.14 1.25
C ALA A 102 20.73 -12.11 0.21
N ALA A 103 20.94 -10.81 0.48
CA ALA A 103 20.61 -9.76 -0.47
C ALA A 103 21.49 -9.82 -1.74
N VAL A 104 22.80 -10.02 -1.57
CA VAL A 104 23.74 -10.17 -2.69
C VAL A 104 23.41 -11.42 -3.50
N LEU A 105 23.17 -12.55 -2.83
CA LEU A 105 22.75 -13.79 -3.47
C LEU A 105 21.42 -13.65 -4.22
N GLY A 106 20.46 -12.90 -3.65
CA GLY A 106 19.19 -12.60 -4.30
C GLY A 106 19.35 -11.74 -5.56
N ALA A 107 20.17 -10.68 -5.46
CA ALA A 107 20.50 -9.79 -6.57
C ALA A 107 21.23 -10.52 -7.70
N VAL A 108 22.24 -11.33 -7.38
CA VAL A 108 22.97 -12.15 -8.35
C VAL A 108 22.03 -13.22 -8.94
N GLY A 109 21.23 -13.89 -8.11
CA GLY A 109 20.17 -14.81 -8.51
C GLY A 109 19.30 -14.25 -9.64
N PHE A 110 18.76 -13.05 -9.41
CA PHE A 110 17.96 -12.34 -10.39
C PHE A 110 18.72 -12.03 -11.69
N LEU A 111 19.95 -11.49 -11.61
CA LEU A 111 20.75 -11.12 -12.79
C LEU A 111 21.18 -12.34 -13.64
N VAL A 112 21.35 -13.50 -13.01
CA VAL A 112 21.67 -14.75 -13.70
C VAL A 112 20.46 -15.32 -14.40
N GLU A 113 19.28 -15.27 -13.77
CA GLU A 113 18.08 -15.93 -14.28
C GLU A 113 17.25 -15.06 -15.24
N ILE A 114 17.38 -13.73 -15.19
CA ILE A 114 16.59 -12.84 -16.05
C ILE A 114 17.14 -12.83 -17.48
N ASP A 115 16.24 -13.13 -18.43
CA ASP A 115 16.52 -13.27 -19.87
C ASP A 115 17.11 -12.01 -20.53
N SER A 116 16.85 -10.83 -19.97
CA SER A 116 17.42 -9.57 -20.48
C SER A 116 18.92 -9.43 -20.18
N VAL A 117 19.41 -10.04 -19.09
CA VAL A 117 20.80 -9.90 -18.63
C VAL A 117 21.60 -11.18 -18.86
N CYS A 118 21.15 -12.32 -18.33
CA CYS A 118 21.89 -13.60 -18.35
C CYS A 118 23.35 -13.42 -17.91
N LEU A 119 23.58 -13.03 -16.66
CA LEU A 119 24.90 -12.61 -16.17
C LEU A 119 26.00 -13.68 -16.37
N ILE A 120 25.69 -14.97 -16.21
CA ILE A 120 26.67 -16.04 -16.47
C ILE A 120 27.06 -16.07 -17.95
N ASP A 121 26.07 -16.03 -18.85
CA ASP A 121 26.31 -16.05 -20.31
C ASP A 121 27.09 -14.81 -20.79
N GLN A 122 26.94 -13.67 -20.12
CA GLN A 122 27.75 -12.48 -20.39
C GLN A 122 29.21 -12.66 -19.95
N ILE A 123 29.44 -13.26 -18.78
CA ILE A 123 30.78 -13.49 -18.23
C ILE A 123 31.52 -14.57 -19.01
N THR A 124 30.83 -15.63 -19.44
CA THR A 124 31.42 -16.73 -20.23
C THR A 124 31.61 -16.38 -21.70
N GLY A 125 31.01 -15.29 -22.19
CA GLY A 125 31.02 -14.89 -23.60
C GLY A 125 30.04 -15.69 -24.48
N GLU A 126 29.28 -16.60 -23.87
CA GLU A 126 28.32 -17.47 -24.53
C GLU A 126 27.20 -16.66 -25.21
N ARG A 127 26.74 -15.58 -24.57
CA ARG A 127 25.74 -14.68 -25.14
C ARG A 127 26.22 -14.04 -26.45
N ALA A 128 27.49 -13.64 -26.52
CA ALA A 128 28.06 -13.05 -27.73
C ALA A 128 28.17 -14.09 -28.86
N ARG A 129 28.53 -15.33 -28.53
CA ARG A 129 28.55 -16.45 -29.48
C ARG A 129 27.17 -16.71 -30.07
N LEU A 130 26.14 -16.79 -29.22
CA LEU A 130 24.78 -17.08 -29.66
C LEU A 130 24.17 -15.95 -30.50
N ILE A 131 24.46 -14.69 -30.16
CA ILE A 131 24.06 -13.53 -30.98
C ILE A 131 24.72 -13.62 -32.36
N GLN A 132 26.01 -13.99 -32.42
CA GLN A 132 26.72 -14.13 -33.68
C GLN A 132 26.19 -15.30 -34.52
N GLU A 133 25.95 -16.46 -33.91
CA GLU A 133 25.34 -17.61 -34.60
C GLU A 133 23.93 -17.29 -35.13
N ALA A 134 23.10 -16.60 -34.35
CA ALA A 134 21.79 -16.16 -34.78
C ALA A 134 21.87 -15.14 -35.93
N ALA A 135 22.82 -14.21 -35.86
CA ALA A 135 23.09 -13.26 -36.93
C ALA A 135 23.52 -13.96 -38.22
N GLU A 136 24.41 -14.96 -38.13
CA GLU A 136 24.85 -15.77 -39.28
C GLU A 136 23.72 -16.60 -39.89
N ARG A 137 22.84 -17.19 -39.07
CA ARG A 137 21.63 -17.88 -39.55
C ARG A 137 20.65 -16.91 -40.23
N SER A 138 20.51 -15.70 -39.69
CA SER A 138 19.61 -14.68 -40.23
C SER A 138 20.08 -14.11 -41.59
N ALA A 139 21.40 -14.10 -41.83
CA ALA A 139 21.98 -13.59 -43.08
C ALA A 139 21.59 -14.43 -44.32
N GLY A 140 21.13 -15.67 -44.15
CA GLY A 140 20.71 -16.57 -45.21
C GLY A 140 19.22 -16.54 -45.56
N VAL A 141 18.41 -15.68 -44.92
CA VAL A 141 16.94 -15.69 -45.04
C VAL A 141 16.41 -14.33 -45.51
N ILE A 142 15.29 -14.38 -46.23
CA ILE A 142 14.56 -13.30 -46.94
C ILE A 142 14.73 -11.90 -46.29
N PRO A 143 15.02 -10.84 -47.08
CA PRO A 143 15.18 -9.49 -46.55
C PRO A 143 13.92 -9.03 -45.80
N GLY A 144 14.03 -8.79 -44.49
CA GLY A 144 12.96 -8.22 -43.66
C GLY A 144 12.54 -9.03 -42.43
N MET A 145 13.05 -10.24 -42.20
CA MET A 145 12.85 -10.96 -40.94
C MET A 145 14.11 -10.94 -40.07
N THR A 146 14.08 -10.22 -38.95
CA THR A 146 15.13 -10.23 -37.93
C THR A 146 14.88 -11.37 -36.95
N PHE A 147 15.81 -12.33 -36.82
CA PHE A 147 15.74 -13.44 -35.85
C PHE A 147 16.15 -13.00 -34.42
N GLU A 148 15.76 -11.80 -33.97
CA GLU A 148 16.04 -11.34 -32.60
C GLU A 148 15.37 -12.21 -31.53
N ALA A 149 14.37 -13.02 -31.89
CA ALA A 149 13.60 -13.86 -30.98
C ALA A 149 14.32 -15.16 -30.52
N GLU A 150 15.37 -15.62 -31.21
CA GLU A 150 16.01 -16.93 -30.90
C GLU A 150 17.00 -16.84 -29.73
N VAL A 151 17.51 -15.64 -29.38
CA VAL A 151 18.61 -15.45 -28.40
C VAL A 151 18.11 -15.00 -27.01
N LEU A 152 16.83 -15.15 -26.71
CA LEU A 152 16.25 -14.51 -25.51
C LEU A 152 16.43 -15.34 -24.23
N ALA A 153 16.52 -16.66 -24.29
CA ALA A 153 16.59 -17.50 -23.09
C ALA A 153 18.04 -17.72 -22.61
N CYS A 154 18.31 -17.46 -21.33
CA CYS A 154 19.62 -17.76 -20.74
C CYS A 154 19.96 -19.25 -20.84
N GLN A 155 21.17 -19.56 -21.30
CA GLN A 155 21.66 -20.94 -21.44
C GLN A 155 22.24 -21.47 -20.14
N ALA A 156 23.06 -20.69 -19.45
CA ALA A 156 23.64 -21.05 -18.16
C ALA A 156 22.85 -20.43 -16.99
N ARG A 157 21.92 -21.22 -16.44
CA ARG A 157 21.13 -20.90 -15.23
C ARG A 157 21.62 -21.68 -14.01
N PHE A 158 21.17 -21.32 -12.82
CA PHE A 158 21.51 -22.05 -11.59
C PHE A 158 20.93 -23.48 -11.55
N GLY A 159 19.84 -23.74 -12.29
CA GLY A 159 19.18 -25.04 -12.32
C GLY A 159 18.73 -25.47 -10.93
N GLY A 160 19.00 -26.72 -10.55
CA GLY A 160 18.62 -27.27 -9.23
C GLY A 160 19.10 -26.48 -8.01
N TRP A 161 20.20 -25.73 -8.13
CA TRP A 161 20.76 -24.93 -7.03
C TRP A 161 19.91 -23.72 -6.65
N ILE A 162 18.95 -23.32 -7.49
CA ILE A 162 18.09 -22.19 -7.19
C ILE A 162 17.17 -22.45 -6.00
N ILE A 163 16.78 -23.72 -5.78
CA ILE A 163 15.91 -24.11 -4.66
C ILE A 163 16.60 -23.90 -3.31
N PRO A 164 17.77 -24.52 -3.02
CA PRO A 164 18.46 -24.29 -1.75
C PRO A 164 18.91 -22.82 -1.59
N LEU A 165 19.24 -22.13 -2.69
CA LEU A 165 19.53 -20.69 -2.68
C LEU A 165 18.31 -19.90 -2.18
N LEU A 166 17.14 -20.14 -2.77
CA LEU A 166 15.88 -19.47 -2.40
C LEU A 166 15.52 -19.72 -0.93
N PHE A 167 15.56 -20.98 -0.47
CA PHE A 167 15.27 -21.31 0.93
C PHE A 167 16.26 -20.66 1.90
N THR A 168 17.53 -20.56 1.53
CA THR A 168 18.56 -19.87 2.34
C THR A 168 18.24 -18.38 2.46
N ILE A 169 17.89 -17.73 1.35
CA ILE A 169 17.50 -16.31 1.33
C ILE A 169 16.24 -16.10 2.18
N ILE A 170 15.18 -16.86 1.94
CA ILE A 170 13.91 -16.77 2.70
C ILE A 170 14.15 -16.92 4.20
N THR A 171 14.93 -17.95 4.59
CA THR A 171 15.22 -18.22 6.00
C THR A 171 15.94 -17.04 6.66
N LEU A 172 16.99 -16.51 6.04
CA LEU A 172 17.76 -15.39 6.59
C LEU A 172 16.90 -14.12 6.69
N PHE A 173 16.09 -13.83 5.67
CA PHE A 173 15.17 -12.69 5.70
C PHE A 173 14.07 -12.84 6.75
N PHE A 174 13.52 -14.04 6.95
CA PHE A 174 12.46 -14.30 7.93
C PHE A 174 13.00 -14.19 9.36
N LEU A 175 14.19 -14.74 9.62
CA LEU A 175 14.86 -14.58 10.91
C LEU A 175 15.09 -13.10 11.24
N TYR A 176 15.51 -12.30 10.26
CA TYR A 176 15.71 -10.87 10.45
C TYR A 176 14.37 -10.11 10.61
N ASN A 177 13.36 -10.41 9.79
CA ASN A 177 12.02 -9.84 9.88
C ASN A 177 11.35 -10.09 11.24
N TRP A 178 11.50 -11.30 11.78
CA TRP A 178 10.93 -11.63 13.10
C TRP A 178 11.51 -10.69 14.15
N ARG A 179 12.82 -10.41 14.09
CA ARG A 179 13.43 -9.46 15.03
C ARG A 179 12.94 -8.04 14.84
N VAL A 180 12.89 -7.54 13.60
CA VAL A 180 12.60 -6.12 13.33
C VAL A 180 11.11 -5.80 13.52
N TRP A 181 10.22 -6.68 13.06
CA TRP A 181 8.78 -6.43 12.97
C TRP A 181 7.91 -7.39 13.78
N GLY A 182 8.51 -8.42 14.39
CA GLY A 182 7.83 -9.37 15.24
C GLY A 182 7.38 -10.65 14.53
N LEU A 183 6.84 -11.57 15.33
CA LEU A 183 6.41 -12.90 14.90
C LEU A 183 5.19 -12.92 13.96
N PRO A 184 4.14 -12.06 14.11
CA PRO A 184 2.89 -12.26 13.39
C PRO A 184 3.04 -12.33 11.86
N LEU A 185 3.81 -11.42 11.25
CA LEU A 185 4.03 -11.43 9.80
C LEU A 185 4.82 -12.66 9.35
N VAL A 186 5.92 -12.96 10.05
CA VAL A 186 6.78 -14.10 9.71
C VAL A 186 6.06 -15.42 9.90
N ALA A 187 5.18 -15.52 10.89
CA ALA A 187 4.34 -16.70 11.09
C ALA A 187 3.41 -16.91 9.90
N VAL A 188 2.69 -15.88 9.44
CA VAL A 188 1.84 -15.97 8.25
C VAL A 188 2.65 -16.35 7.02
N ALA A 189 3.80 -15.70 6.80
CA ALA A 189 4.67 -16.01 5.66
C ALA A 189 5.19 -17.45 5.70
N SER A 190 5.62 -17.91 6.88
CA SER A 190 6.11 -19.27 7.08
C SER A 190 5.01 -20.30 6.90
N THR A 191 3.77 -20.01 7.33
CA THR A 191 2.61 -20.87 7.09
C THR A 191 2.31 -21.00 5.59
N VAL A 192 2.36 -19.91 4.82
CA VAL A 192 2.14 -19.94 3.37
C VAL A 192 3.23 -20.75 2.66
N VAL A 193 4.49 -20.54 3.02
CA VAL A 193 5.62 -21.31 2.47
C VAL A 193 5.48 -22.79 2.84
N ALA A 194 5.20 -23.10 4.10
CA ALA A 194 5.02 -24.47 4.57
C ALA A 194 3.81 -25.15 3.91
N TYR A 195 2.70 -24.43 3.72
CA TYR A 195 1.54 -24.90 2.97
C TYR A 195 1.94 -25.27 1.54
N THR A 196 2.61 -24.36 0.83
CA THR A 196 3.02 -24.57 -0.57
C THR A 196 4.00 -25.74 -0.73
N VAL A 197 4.95 -25.87 0.19
CA VAL A 197 5.89 -27.01 0.21
C VAL A 197 5.15 -28.30 0.56
N GLY A 198 4.24 -28.25 1.53
CA GLY A 198 3.42 -29.38 1.96
C GLY A 198 2.52 -29.91 0.84
N THR A 199 1.84 -29.04 0.10
CA THR A 199 0.99 -29.43 -1.03
C THR A 199 1.81 -29.98 -2.19
N ALA A 200 3.00 -29.44 -2.45
CA ALA A 200 3.92 -30.02 -3.43
C ALA A 200 4.35 -31.45 -3.04
N LEU A 201 4.62 -31.70 -1.75
CA LEU A 201 4.96 -33.03 -1.25
C LEU A 201 3.77 -33.99 -1.30
N ILE A 202 2.57 -33.55 -0.90
CA ILE A 202 1.34 -34.35 -0.98
C ILE A 202 1.08 -34.80 -2.41
N TRP A 203 1.26 -33.91 -3.39
CA TRP A 203 1.15 -34.23 -4.80
C TRP A 203 2.25 -35.22 -5.25
N MET A 204 3.51 -35.00 -4.85
CA MET A 204 4.65 -35.88 -5.22
C MET A 204 4.46 -37.33 -4.76
N PHE A 205 3.79 -37.54 -3.61
CA PHE A 205 3.55 -38.85 -3.03
C PHE A 205 2.11 -39.37 -3.27
N ASP A 206 1.30 -38.66 -4.06
CA ASP A 206 -0.09 -39.00 -4.38
C ASP A 206 -0.95 -39.30 -3.13
N LEU A 207 -0.83 -38.44 -2.10
CA LEU A 207 -1.36 -38.71 -0.75
C LEU A 207 -2.82 -38.24 -0.53
N SER A 208 -3.42 -37.46 -1.44
CA SER A 208 -4.76 -36.89 -1.25
C SER A 208 -5.39 -36.42 -2.55
N ASP A 209 -6.71 -36.58 -2.70
CA ASP A 209 -7.50 -36.04 -3.83
C ASP A 209 -8.08 -34.63 -3.58
N ASN A 210 -7.78 -34.01 -2.43
CA ASN A 210 -8.39 -32.72 -2.09
C ASN A 210 -7.77 -31.58 -2.92
N THR A 211 -8.60 -30.84 -3.65
CA THR A 211 -8.18 -29.73 -4.53
C THR A 211 -7.37 -28.65 -3.80
N PHE A 212 -7.64 -28.40 -2.51
CA PHE A 212 -6.86 -27.45 -1.71
C PHE A 212 -5.51 -28.01 -1.23
N LEU A 213 -5.31 -29.33 -1.28
CA LEU A 213 -4.05 -29.98 -0.91
C LEU A 213 -3.24 -30.38 -2.14
N LEU A 214 -3.86 -30.43 -3.31
CA LEU A 214 -3.26 -30.68 -4.61
C LEU A 214 -3.09 -29.38 -5.40
N THR A 215 -1.98 -28.69 -5.15
CA THR A 215 -1.63 -27.47 -5.89
C THR A 215 -1.12 -27.78 -7.30
N LYS A 216 -1.23 -26.81 -8.23
CA LYS A 216 -0.63 -26.84 -9.59
C LYS A 216 0.92 -26.88 -9.60
N LEU A 217 1.55 -27.15 -8.46
CA LEU A 217 2.97 -27.49 -8.32
C LEU A 217 3.31 -28.82 -8.98
N GLY A 218 2.30 -29.67 -9.17
CA GLY A 218 2.40 -30.83 -10.02
C GLY A 218 2.55 -30.47 -11.49
N ALA A 219 3.64 -30.95 -12.11
CA ALA A 219 3.67 -31.00 -13.55
C ALA A 219 2.58 -31.98 -14.01
N ASP A 220 1.64 -31.54 -14.85
CA ASP A 220 0.73 -32.44 -15.55
C ASP A 220 1.58 -33.39 -16.43
N GLY A 221 2.02 -34.51 -15.86
CA GLY A 221 2.82 -35.56 -16.53
C GLY A 221 4.31 -35.27 -16.78
N GLY A 222 4.95 -34.32 -16.06
CA GLY A 222 6.36 -33.93 -16.28
C GLY A 222 7.35 -34.23 -15.14
N ASP A 223 8.63 -33.87 -15.33
CA ASP A 223 9.69 -33.97 -14.31
C ASP A 223 9.43 -32.98 -13.16
N VAL A 224 9.21 -33.53 -11.96
CA VAL A 224 8.90 -32.79 -10.74
C VAL A 224 10.01 -31.81 -10.37
N MET A 225 11.28 -32.19 -10.57
CA MET A 225 12.39 -31.29 -10.27
C MET A 225 12.48 -30.14 -11.25
N ALA A 226 12.23 -30.38 -12.54
CA ALA A 226 12.19 -29.31 -13.53
C ALA A 226 11.08 -28.29 -13.22
N ALA A 227 9.90 -28.76 -12.81
CA ALA A 227 8.80 -27.88 -12.40
C ALA A 227 9.13 -27.09 -11.12
N ALA A 228 9.73 -27.74 -10.12
CA ALA A 228 10.15 -27.07 -8.89
C ALA A 228 11.23 -26.01 -9.15
N VAL A 229 12.20 -26.31 -10.01
CA VAL A 229 13.23 -25.36 -10.45
C VAL A 229 12.61 -24.18 -11.18
N GLN A 230 11.72 -24.43 -12.15
CA GLN A 230 11.06 -23.35 -12.89
C GLN A 230 10.27 -22.42 -11.97
N LYS A 231 9.51 -22.97 -11.02
CA LYS A 231 8.75 -22.18 -10.06
C LYS A 231 9.64 -21.42 -9.08
N ALA A 232 10.74 -22.02 -8.64
CA ALA A 232 11.72 -21.32 -7.84
C ALA A 232 12.39 -20.18 -8.65
N THR A 233 12.72 -20.40 -9.93
CA THR A 233 13.16 -19.34 -10.85
C THR A 233 12.12 -18.23 -10.97
N ASN A 234 10.84 -18.57 -11.10
CA ASN A 234 9.77 -17.59 -11.21
C ASN A 234 9.73 -16.62 -10.01
N VAL A 235 10.03 -17.09 -8.78
CA VAL A 235 10.10 -16.22 -7.59
C VAL A 235 11.16 -15.11 -7.73
N PHE A 236 12.21 -15.32 -8.53
CA PHE A 236 13.21 -14.29 -8.82
C PHE A 236 12.76 -13.37 -9.97
N ILE A 237 12.33 -13.94 -11.10
CA ILE A 237 12.25 -13.20 -12.37
C ILE A 237 10.85 -12.72 -12.74
N THR A 238 9.79 -13.30 -12.18
CA THR A 238 8.43 -12.90 -12.54
C THR A 238 8.06 -11.52 -12.00
N PRO A 239 7.05 -10.86 -12.59
CA PRO A 239 6.51 -9.62 -12.03
C PRO A 239 6.06 -9.73 -10.57
N ASP A 240 5.60 -10.90 -10.12
CA ASP A 240 5.19 -11.13 -8.72
C ASP A 240 6.36 -11.54 -7.80
N GLY A 241 7.54 -11.76 -8.38
CA GLY A 241 8.78 -12.01 -7.64
C GLY A 241 9.25 -10.81 -6.83
N PHE A 242 10.19 -11.05 -5.91
CA PHE A 242 10.67 -10.00 -4.99
C PHE A 242 11.45 -8.87 -5.70
N MET A 243 11.99 -9.13 -6.89
CA MET A 243 12.65 -8.14 -7.76
C MET A 243 11.73 -7.53 -8.83
N GLY A 244 10.48 -7.98 -8.92
CA GLY A 244 9.52 -7.46 -9.89
C GLY A 244 8.75 -6.25 -9.35
N ARG A 245 7.42 -6.38 -9.36
CA ARG A 245 6.45 -5.35 -8.96
C ARG A 245 6.69 -4.81 -7.56
N PHE A 246 7.17 -5.62 -6.63
CA PHE A 246 7.42 -5.18 -5.26
C PHE A 246 8.57 -4.18 -5.18
N MET A 247 9.66 -4.45 -5.91
CA MET A 247 10.77 -3.52 -6.00
C MET A 247 10.34 -2.23 -6.71
N ASP A 248 9.58 -2.36 -7.80
CA ASP A 248 8.98 -1.23 -8.51
C ASP A 248 8.12 -0.34 -7.60
N ILE A 249 7.23 -0.95 -6.80
CA ILE A 249 6.42 -0.23 -5.83
C ILE A 249 7.31 0.54 -4.84
N VAL A 250 8.38 -0.08 -4.32
CA VAL A 250 9.22 0.57 -3.31
C VAL A 250 10.07 1.69 -3.89
N VAL A 251 10.72 1.43 -5.02
CA VAL A 251 11.74 2.30 -5.60
C VAL A 251 11.13 3.41 -6.44
N ASN A 252 10.02 3.15 -7.12
CA ASN A 252 9.36 4.11 -7.99
C ASN A 252 8.14 4.72 -7.32
N GLN A 253 7.18 3.89 -6.90
CA GLN A 253 5.87 4.39 -6.50
C GLN A 253 5.85 5.03 -5.13
N VAL A 254 6.45 4.38 -4.14
CA VAL A 254 6.33 4.72 -2.71
C VAL A 254 7.50 5.58 -2.25
N PHE A 255 8.66 5.48 -2.91
CA PHE A 255 9.88 6.18 -2.54
C PHE A 255 9.66 7.68 -2.26
N PRO A 256 9.11 8.48 -3.18
CA PRO A 256 9.00 9.92 -2.97
C PRO A 256 8.06 10.27 -1.80
N TYR A 257 7.01 9.46 -1.59
CA TYR A 257 6.04 9.66 -0.52
C TYR A 257 6.60 9.30 0.86
N VAL A 258 7.48 8.30 0.95
CA VAL A 258 8.16 7.98 2.20
C VAL A 258 9.17 9.06 2.57
N ILE A 259 9.89 9.60 1.57
CA ILE A 259 10.77 10.75 1.79
C ILE A 259 9.96 11.97 2.25
N LEU A 260 8.83 12.25 1.60
CA LEU A 260 7.90 13.31 2.01
C LEU A 260 7.45 13.13 3.48
N GLY A 261 7.06 11.91 3.86
CA GLY A 261 6.65 11.59 5.22
C GLY A 261 7.77 11.78 6.26
N ALA A 262 9.01 11.39 5.92
CA ALA A 262 10.16 11.60 6.79
C ALA A 262 10.51 13.08 6.98
N LEU A 263 10.38 13.88 5.92
CA LEU A 263 10.53 15.34 5.99
C LEU A 263 9.42 15.98 6.84
N PHE A 264 8.19 15.47 6.77
CA PHE A 264 7.11 15.93 7.67
C PHE A 264 7.38 15.59 9.13
N GLY A 265 7.87 14.38 9.42
CA GLY A 265 8.15 13.92 10.78
C GLY A 265 9.23 14.73 11.50
N THR A 266 10.19 15.27 10.74
CA THR A 266 11.27 16.12 11.26
C THR A 266 10.93 17.61 11.27
N SER A 267 9.90 18.02 10.53
CA SER A 267 9.39 19.39 10.52
C SER A 267 8.52 19.69 11.75
N ALA A 268 8.47 20.96 12.16
CA ALA A 268 7.50 21.40 13.16
C ALA A 268 6.02 21.24 12.73
N GLY A 269 5.75 20.91 11.46
CA GLY A 269 4.40 20.70 10.93
C GLY A 269 3.65 19.56 11.65
N GLY A 270 4.32 18.44 11.95
CA GLY A 270 3.68 17.30 12.62
C GLY A 270 3.15 17.65 14.01
N THR A 271 3.94 18.39 14.80
CA THR A 271 3.51 18.90 16.11
C THR A 271 2.35 19.89 15.97
N SER A 272 2.37 20.74 14.94
CA SER A 272 1.31 21.71 14.65
C SER A 272 -0.02 21.02 14.29
N LEU A 273 0.03 19.90 13.54
CA LEU A 273 -1.13 19.04 13.26
C LEU A 273 -1.75 18.47 14.53
N ILE A 274 -0.93 18.00 15.48
CA ILE A 274 -1.42 17.47 16.76
C ILE A 274 -2.13 18.57 17.55
N LYS A 275 -1.54 19.77 17.65
CA LYS A 275 -2.18 20.92 18.31
C LYS A 275 -3.50 21.30 17.64
N LEU A 276 -3.55 21.28 16.30
CA LEU A 276 -4.77 21.54 15.54
C LEU A 276 -5.86 20.50 15.86
N ALA A 277 -5.50 19.22 15.91
CA ALA A 277 -6.41 18.14 16.27
C ALA A 277 -6.96 18.31 17.70
N VAL A 278 -6.10 18.60 18.68
CA VAL A 278 -6.51 18.87 20.07
C VAL A 278 -7.42 20.09 20.17
N ARG A 279 -7.11 21.16 19.44
CA ARG A 279 -7.96 22.36 19.39
C ARG A 279 -9.32 22.08 18.75
N ALA A 280 -9.38 21.24 17.72
CA ALA A 280 -10.63 20.85 17.06
C ALA A 280 -11.50 19.98 17.98
N THR A 281 -10.90 19.05 18.72
CA THR A 281 -11.61 18.17 19.65
C THR A 281 -11.97 18.85 20.97
N ALA A 282 -11.32 19.95 21.36
CA ALA A 282 -11.71 20.75 22.52
C ALA A 282 -13.15 21.30 22.45
N ARG A 283 -13.76 21.34 21.26
CA ARG A 283 -15.17 21.72 21.07
C ARG A 283 -16.15 20.57 21.34
N LEU A 284 -15.66 19.34 21.38
CA LEU A 284 -16.45 18.16 21.75
C LEU A 284 -16.51 18.13 23.29
N ARG A 285 -17.71 17.91 23.86
CA ARG A 285 -17.95 17.79 25.31
C ARG A 285 -17.36 16.48 25.89
N VAL A 286 -16.13 16.15 25.55
CA VAL A 286 -15.31 15.14 26.23
C VAL A 286 -14.87 15.77 27.55
N GLU A 287 -14.82 15.01 28.66
CA GLU A 287 -14.37 15.55 29.96
C GLU A 287 -13.10 16.37 29.75
N PRO A 288 -13.16 17.71 29.97
CA PRO A 288 -12.06 18.58 29.61
C PRO A 288 -10.86 18.20 30.46
N MET A 289 -9.71 18.05 29.79
CA MET A 289 -8.42 18.08 30.46
C MET A 289 -8.38 19.37 31.30
N ARG A 290 -8.42 19.23 32.64
CA ARG A 290 -8.63 20.36 33.56
C ARG A 290 -7.60 21.47 33.37
N ASP A 291 -6.38 21.09 33.02
CA ASP A 291 -5.28 21.98 32.70
C ASP A 291 -4.79 21.66 31.28
N ILE A 292 -4.95 22.58 30.33
CA ILE A 292 -4.38 22.43 28.99
C ILE A 292 -2.88 22.76 29.10
N PRO A 293 -1.97 21.79 28.83
CA PRO A 293 -0.53 22.05 28.79
C PRO A 293 -0.20 23.19 27.81
N GLN A 294 0.71 24.10 28.19
CA GLN A 294 1.04 25.29 27.37
C GLN A 294 1.62 24.93 26.00
N ASP A 295 2.23 23.75 25.86
CA ASP A 295 2.72 23.17 24.62
C ASP A 295 1.61 22.78 23.63
N LEU A 296 0.36 22.64 24.09
CA LEU A 296 -0.80 22.35 23.24
C LEU A 296 -1.54 23.61 22.75
N VAL A 297 -1.11 24.79 23.17
CA VAL A 297 -1.66 26.06 22.69
C VAL A 297 -1.04 26.41 21.33
N MET A 298 -1.89 26.66 20.33
CA MET A 298 -1.45 27.08 19.00
C MET A 298 -0.96 28.53 18.99
N ASN A 299 0.26 28.74 18.53
CA ASN A 299 0.87 30.04 18.28
C ASN A 299 0.80 30.42 16.79
N ARG A 300 1.12 31.67 16.45
CA ARG A 300 1.17 32.14 15.04
C ARG A 300 2.14 31.33 14.18
N GLN A 301 3.25 30.88 14.76
CA GLN A 301 4.23 30.04 14.06
C GLN A 301 3.66 28.67 13.70
N ASP A 302 2.79 28.08 14.53
CA ASP A 302 2.16 26.79 14.24
C ASP A 302 1.27 26.89 12.99
N TRP A 303 0.62 28.04 12.75
CA TRP A 303 -0.14 28.28 11.52
C TRP A 303 0.75 28.35 10.28
N LEU A 304 1.93 28.96 10.37
CA LEU A 304 2.91 28.97 9.28
C LEU A 304 3.46 27.55 9.03
N ASN A 305 3.69 26.79 10.10
CA ASN A 305 4.15 25.40 10.00
C ASN A 305 3.09 24.48 9.37
N LEU A 306 1.79 24.79 9.46
CA LEU A 306 0.75 24.04 8.73
C LEU A 306 0.87 24.19 7.21
N ILE A 307 1.40 25.31 6.71
CA ILE A 307 1.66 25.52 5.26
C ILE A 307 2.64 24.47 4.73
N ILE A 308 3.63 24.07 5.55
CA ILE A 308 4.62 23.03 5.23
C ILE A 308 3.92 21.70 4.86
N ILE A 309 2.75 21.42 5.44
CA ILE A 309 1.98 20.20 5.18
C ILE A 309 0.94 20.39 4.09
N VAL A 310 0.19 21.49 4.14
CA VAL A 310 -0.93 21.73 3.23
C VAL A 310 -0.44 21.92 1.79
N VAL A 311 0.67 22.64 1.58
CA VAL A 311 1.14 22.94 0.22
C VAL A 311 1.58 21.68 -0.54
N PRO A 312 2.44 20.78 0.00
CA PRO A 312 2.78 19.55 -0.73
C PRO A 312 1.57 18.64 -0.99
N ILE A 313 0.62 18.56 -0.07
CA ILE A 313 -0.64 17.80 -0.29
C ILE A 313 -1.45 18.42 -1.43
N LEU A 314 -1.59 19.75 -1.45
CA LEU A 314 -2.26 20.45 -2.55
C LEU A 314 -1.53 20.26 -3.88
N THR A 315 -0.19 20.24 -3.90
CA THR A 315 0.59 19.93 -5.10
C THR A 315 0.28 18.52 -5.62
N ILE A 316 0.23 17.52 -4.72
CA ILE A 316 -0.15 16.15 -5.10
C ILE A 316 -1.55 16.13 -5.68
N LEU A 317 -2.52 16.75 -5.00
CA LEU A 317 -3.91 16.79 -5.46
C LEU A 317 -4.06 17.50 -6.80
N LEU A 318 -3.35 18.63 -7.01
CA LEU A 318 -3.38 19.38 -8.26
C LEU A 318 -2.76 18.58 -9.41
N LEU A 319 -1.66 17.88 -9.19
CA LEU A 319 -1.01 17.07 -10.22
C LEU A 319 -1.82 15.80 -10.53
N LEU A 320 -2.43 15.16 -9.54
CA LEU A 320 -3.21 13.93 -9.75
C LEU A 320 -4.61 14.18 -10.31
N LEU A 321 -5.29 15.25 -9.87
CA LEU A 321 -6.65 15.59 -10.32
C LEU A 321 -6.66 16.60 -11.47
N GLY A 322 -5.52 17.22 -11.76
CA GLY A 322 -5.40 18.22 -12.83
C GLY A 322 -5.60 17.59 -14.21
N ASN A 323 -6.23 18.35 -15.11
CA ASN A 323 -6.29 17.98 -16.53
C ASN A 323 -5.11 18.61 -17.28
N LYS A 324 -4.38 17.80 -18.05
CA LYS A 324 -3.25 18.24 -18.89
C LYS A 324 -3.61 19.41 -19.81
N ASP A 325 -4.84 19.43 -20.34
CA ASP A 325 -5.31 20.50 -21.22
C ASP A 325 -5.49 21.81 -20.46
N SER A 326 -6.04 21.73 -19.25
CA SER A 326 -6.24 22.90 -18.38
C SER A 326 -4.94 23.52 -17.90
N ILE A 327 -3.89 22.71 -17.71
CA ILE A 327 -2.58 23.17 -17.23
C ILE A 327 -1.76 23.76 -18.39
N SER A 328 -1.81 23.15 -19.57
CA SER A 328 -1.06 23.62 -20.74
C SER A 328 -1.61 24.92 -21.32
N THR A 329 -2.93 25.14 -21.25
CA THR A 329 -3.60 26.34 -21.81
C THR A 329 -4.05 27.37 -20.77
N GLY A 330 -3.95 27.04 -19.48
CA GLY A 330 -4.46 27.87 -18.38
C GLY A 330 -3.56 29.04 -17.97
N LEU A 331 -3.98 29.76 -16.92
CA LEU A 331 -3.27 30.91 -16.36
C LEU A 331 -1.82 30.59 -15.95
N LEU A 332 -1.57 29.35 -15.49
CA LEU A 332 -0.24 28.87 -15.13
C LEU A 332 0.74 28.88 -16.32
N SER A 333 0.27 28.59 -17.54
CA SER A 333 1.13 28.59 -18.72
C SER A 333 1.48 29.98 -19.23
N GLN A 334 0.73 31.00 -18.80
CA GLN A 334 1.02 32.41 -19.09
C GLN A 334 2.07 33.00 -18.13
N LEU A 335 2.15 32.49 -16.90
CA LEU A 335 3.05 33.00 -15.86
C LEU A 335 4.41 32.27 -15.82
N LEU A 336 4.45 31.00 -16.23
CA LEU A 336 5.64 30.15 -16.10
C LEU A 336 6.36 29.92 -17.45
N PRO A 337 7.68 29.69 -17.44
CA PRO A 337 8.43 29.36 -18.66
C PRO A 337 7.90 28.09 -19.34
N ARG A 338 7.90 28.06 -20.68
CA ARG A 338 7.37 26.95 -21.49
C ARG A 338 7.94 25.57 -21.11
N GLY A 339 9.24 25.51 -20.82
CA GLY A 339 9.88 24.25 -20.39
C GLY A 339 9.34 23.75 -19.05
N PHE A 340 9.08 24.66 -18.11
CA PHE A 340 8.55 24.34 -16.78
C PHE A 340 7.07 23.92 -16.84
N THR A 341 6.27 24.62 -17.66
CA THR A 341 4.85 24.26 -17.87
C THR A 341 4.72 22.89 -18.53
N GLN A 342 5.63 22.56 -19.45
CA GLN A 342 5.65 21.25 -20.10
C GLN A 342 6.04 20.14 -19.12
N THR A 343 7.02 20.36 -18.23
CA THR A 343 7.34 19.40 -17.17
C THR A 343 6.15 19.14 -16.25
N ILE A 344 5.43 20.18 -15.83
CA ILE A 344 4.23 20.03 -14.99
C ILE A 344 3.13 19.28 -15.76
N THR A 345 2.93 19.62 -17.04
CA THR A 345 1.95 18.92 -17.90
C THR A 345 2.29 17.44 -18.05
N ASN A 346 3.58 17.10 -18.22
CA ASN A 346 4.04 15.72 -18.29
C ASN A 346 3.83 14.97 -16.96
N ALA A 347 4.05 15.64 -15.83
CA ALA A 347 3.85 15.11 -14.48
C ALA A 347 2.37 14.97 -14.09
N THR A 348 1.45 15.65 -14.79
CA THR A 348 0.03 15.63 -14.46
C THR A 348 -0.57 14.26 -14.77
N GLY A 349 -1.28 13.68 -13.81
CA GLY A 349 -1.83 12.33 -13.86
C GLY A 349 -0.82 11.22 -13.55
N ASP A 350 0.46 11.56 -13.32
CA ASP A 350 1.49 10.59 -12.90
C ASP A 350 1.75 10.67 -11.39
N ALA A 351 1.52 9.55 -10.71
CA ALA A 351 1.63 9.48 -9.26
C ALA A 351 3.07 9.53 -8.76
N VAL A 352 4.04 9.01 -9.51
CA VAL A 352 5.46 9.07 -9.12
C VAL A 352 5.93 10.52 -9.14
N SER A 353 5.68 11.21 -10.25
CA SER A 353 6.02 12.62 -10.46
C SER A 353 5.35 13.54 -9.44
N ALA A 354 4.09 13.27 -9.08
CA ALA A 354 3.37 14.03 -8.06
C ALA A 354 4.08 13.99 -6.69
N GLY A 355 4.52 12.80 -6.27
CA GLY A 355 5.30 12.62 -5.05
C GLY A 355 6.66 13.33 -5.13
N TRP A 356 7.34 13.25 -6.28
CA TRP A 356 8.60 13.96 -6.50
C TRP A 356 8.46 15.48 -6.37
N TRP A 357 7.45 16.07 -7.03
CA TRP A 357 7.15 17.50 -6.93
C TRP A 357 6.75 17.93 -5.53
N ALA A 358 6.05 17.07 -4.78
CA ALA A 358 5.73 17.34 -3.38
C ALA A 358 6.99 17.49 -2.52
N VAL A 359 7.98 16.61 -2.71
CA VAL A 359 9.28 16.73 -2.03
C VAL A 359 10.02 17.98 -2.51
N ALA A 360 10.06 18.24 -3.82
CA ALA A 360 10.74 19.40 -4.40
C ALA A 360 10.18 20.74 -3.87
N VAL A 361 8.86 20.84 -3.71
CA VAL A 361 8.18 22.01 -3.14
C VAL A 361 8.36 22.07 -1.61
N LEU A 362 8.41 20.92 -0.93
CA LEU A 362 8.60 20.87 0.51
C LEU A 362 9.99 21.37 0.93
N LEU A 363 11.06 21.02 0.20
CA LEU A 363 12.43 21.40 0.55
C LEU A 363 12.62 22.90 0.85
N PRO A 364 12.18 23.85 0.02
CA PRO A 364 12.24 25.27 0.34
C PRO A 364 11.25 25.67 1.45
N LEU A 365 10.09 25.03 1.56
CA LEU A 365 9.10 25.32 2.60
C LEU A 365 9.58 24.93 4.00
N LEU A 366 10.49 23.97 4.14
CA LEU A 366 11.07 23.61 5.44
C LEU A 366 11.80 24.79 6.10
N PHE A 367 12.25 25.79 5.32
CA PHE A 367 12.82 27.03 5.86
C PHE A 367 11.78 27.99 6.46
N LEU A 368 10.47 27.70 6.42
CA LEU A 368 9.47 28.42 7.22
C LEU A 368 9.66 28.16 8.72
N ASP A 369 10.14 26.97 9.07
CA ASP A 369 10.43 26.58 10.44
C ASP A 369 11.70 27.30 10.96
N PRO A 370 11.61 28.11 12.04
CA PRO A 370 12.75 28.79 12.65
C PRO A 370 13.88 27.84 13.02
N GLU A 371 13.53 26.62 13.46
CA GLU A 371 14.50 25.62 13.86
C GLU A 371 15.31 25.07 12.69
N THR A 372 14.67 24.88 11.54
CA THR A 372 15.33 24.43 10.31
C THR A 372 16.18 25.55 9.70
N ARG A 373 15.73 26.80 9.76
CA ARG A 373 16.54 27.97 9.37
C ARG A 373 17.83 28.11 10.17
N ALA A 374 17.75 27.87 11.48
CA ALA A 374 18.92 27.93 12.34
C ALA A 374 19.94 26.80 12.05
N ARG A 375 19.46 25.64 11.55
CA ARG A 375 20.28 24.45 11.31
C ARG A 375 19.83 23.70 10.05
N PRO A 376 20.26 24.15 8.84
CA PRO A 376 19.84 23.54 7.58
C PRO A 376 20.30 22.08 7.43
N SER A 377 21.32 21.64 8.17
CA SER A 377 21.74 20.23 8.23
C SER A 377 20.64 19.27 8.69
N LYS A 378 19.60 19.78 9.38
CA LYS A 378 18.41 19.00 9.72
C LYS A 378 17.72 18.41 8.49
N ILE A 379 17.73 19.10 7.36
CA ILE A 379 17.12 18.62 6.11
C ILE A 379 17.86 17.37 5.61
N LEU A 380 19.20 17.38 5.64
CA LEU A 380 20.01 16.22 5.21
C LEU A 380 19.80 15.02 6.14
N HIS A 381 19.68 15.27 7.44
CA HIS A 381 19.35 14.22 8.41
C HIS A 381 17.95 13.65 8.18
N ALA A 382 16.96 14.50 7.91
CA ALA A 382 15.59 14.09 7.61
C ALA A 382 15.50 13.26 6.32
N LEU A 383 16.23 13.65 5.27
CA LEU A 383 16.34 12.87 4.04
C LEU A 383 16.97 11.50 4.32
N ALA A 384 18.06 11.45 5.09
CA ALA A 384 18.70 10.19 5.47
C ALA A 384 17.77 9.29 6.32
N GLU A 385 17.01 9.87 7.25
CA GLU A 385 15.97 9.14 7.99
C GLU A 385 14.90 8.57 7.06
N GLY A 386 14.52 9.31 6.01
CA GLY A 386 13.66 8.81 4.92
C GLY A 386 14.26 7.61 4.20
N GLY A 387 15.54 7.66 3.82
CA GLY A 387 16.24 6.55 3.18
C GLY A 387 16.34 5.30 4.07
N ILE A 388 16.57 5.48 5.37
CA ILE A 388 16.54 4.39 6.37
C ILE A 388 15.13 3.81 6.48
N LEU A 389 14.10 4.66 6.53
CA LEU A 389 12.70 4.24 6.60
C LEU A 389 12.32 3.42 5.37
N VAL A 390 12.63 3.87 4.16
CA VAL A 390 12.39 3.11 2.91
C VAL A 390 13.08 1.75 2.95
N SER A 391 14.34 1.72 3.40
CA SER A 391 15.13 0.48 3.51
C SER A 391 14.50 -0.52 4.48
N ARG A 392 14.02 -0.05 5.64
CA ARG A 392 13.29 -0.88 6.62
C ARG A 392 11.93 -1.35 6.11
N LEU A 393 11.22 -0.54 5.31
CA LEU A 393 9.95 -0.91 4.69
C LEU A 393 10.13 -2.04 3.67
N PHE A 394 11.26 -2.07 2.95
CA PHE A 394 11.53 -3.14 1.99
C PHE A 394 11.67 -4.51 2.66
N LEU A 395 12.27 -4.58 3.86
CA LEU A 395 12.40 -5.83 4.61
C LEU A 395 11.03 -6.50 4.84
N LEU A 396 9.99 -5.71 5.15
CA LEU A 396 8.60 -6.18 5.24
C LEU A 396 8.06 -6.62 3.89
N LEU A 397 8.23 -5.79 2.87
CA LEU A 397 7.69 -6.05 1.53
C LEU A 397 8.31 -7.27 0.89
N PHE A 398 9.55 -7.62 1.23
CA PHE A 398 10.16 -8.88 0.86
C PHE A 398 9.38 -10.08 1.43
N ALA A 399 8.97 -10.05 2.70
CA ALA A 399 8.15 -11.12 3.27
C ALA A 399 6.79 -11.23 2.57
N VAL A 400 6.17 -10.08 2.24
CA VAL A 400 4.91 -10.03 1.49
C VAL A 400 5.08 -10.52 0.05
N SER A 401 6.21 -10.22 -0.61
CA SER A 401 6.48 -10.72 -1.96
C SER A 401 6.67 -12.22 -1.99
N ILE A 402 7.33 -12.79 -0.97
CA ILE A 402 7.43 -14.25 -0.84
C ILE A 402 6.04 -14.87 -0.62
N ILE A 403 5.20 -14.28 0.23
CA ILE A 403 3.80 -14.72 0.37
C ILE A 403 3.08 -14.71 -0.98
N SER A 404 3.12 -13.57 -1.68
CA SER A 404 2.43 -13.40 -2.96
C SER A 404 2.93 -14.37 -4.04
N ALA A 405 4.25 -14.52 -4.17
CA ALA A 405 4.85 -15.41 -5.15
C ALA A 405 4.46 -16.87 -4.89
N PHE A 406 4.53 -17.35 -3.64
CA PHE A 406 4.16 -18.72 -3.30
C PHE A 406 2.63 -18.96 -3.44
N LEU A 407 1.79 -17.97 -3.15
CA LEU A 407 0.33 -18.06 -3.34
C LEU A 407 -0.07 -18.11 -4.82
N ASN A 408 0.58 -17.33 -5.68
CA ASN A 408 0.34 -17.39 -7.12
C ASN A 408 0.88 -18.68 -7.72
N GLU A 409 2.10 -19.10 -7.35
CA GLU A 409 2.72 -20.32 -7.89
C GLU A 409 2.05 -21.62 -7.41
N SER A 410 1.45 -21.61 -6.20
CA SER A 410 0.62 -22.73 -5.72
C SER A 410 -0.72 -22.82 -6.44
N GLY A 411 -1.19 -21.72 -7.05
CA GLY A 411 -2.51 -21.62 -7.66
C GLY A 411 -3.64 -21.38 -6.65
N LEU A 412 -3.34 -21.22 -5.35
CA LEU A 412 -4.37 -21.03 -4.32
C LEU A 412 -5.24 -19.80 -4.61
N THR A 413 -4.66 -18.70 -5.09
CA THR A 413 -5.41 -17.49 -5.48
C THR A 413 -6.49 -17.79 -6.54
N GLY A 414 -6.20 -18.72 -7.46
CA GLY A 414 -7.12 -19.15 -8.50
C GLY A 414 -8.23 -20.06 -7.98
N GLU A 415 -7.93 -20.97 -7.05
CA GLU A 415 -8.89 -21.92 -6.46
C GLU A 415 -9.79 -21.30 -5.39
N LEU A 416 -9.29 -20.29 -4.65
CA LEU A 416 -10.07 -19.57 -3.64
C LEU A 416 -11.31 -18.90 -4.23
N THR A 417 -11.24 -18.42 -5.47
CA THR A 417 -12.39 -17.77 -6.11
C THR A 417 -13.54 -18.75 -6.34
N PRO A 418 -13.39 -19.84 -7.11
CA PRO A 418 -14.43 -20.86 -7.28
C PRO A 418 -14.92 -21.44 -5.96
N ALA A 419 -14.02 -21.63 -4.98
CA ALA A 419 -14.38 -22.15 -3.67
C ALA A 419 -15.29 -21.21 -2.88
N VAL A 420 -14.95 -19.91 -2.85
CA VAL A 420 -15.76 -18.91 -2.17
C VAL A 420 -17.07 -18.70 -2.91
N THR A 421 -17.07 -18.65 -4.25
CA THR A 421 -18.33 -18.57 -5.02
C THR A 421 -19.19 -19.81 -4.79
N SER A 422 -18.61 -21.01 -4.76
CA SER A 422 -19.33 -22.25 -4.45
C SER A 422 -19.85 -22.29 -3.01
N TRP A 423 -19.06 -21.85 -2.03
CA TRP A 423 -19.52 -21.74 -0.65
C TRP A 423 -20.67 -20.72 -0.53
N LEU A 424 -20.53 -19.56 -1.17
CA LEU A 424 -21.55 -18.53 -1.14
C LEU A 424 -22.81 -18.95 -1.91
N GLU A 425 -22.68 -19.70 -3.01
CA GLU A 425 -23.79 -20.37 -3.68
C GLU A 425 -24.46 -21.34 -2.71
N ASN A 426 -23.74 -22.22 -2.01
CA ASN A 426 -24.38 -23.11 -1.03
C ASN A 426 -24.98 -22.36 0.17
N ALA A 427 -24.44 -21.20 0.54
CA ALA A 427 -24.97 -20.33 1.59
C ALA A 427 -26.25 -19.57 1.16
N GLN A 428 -26.71 -19.72 -0.08
CA GLN A 428 -27.89 -19.04 -0.62
C GLN A 428 -29.21 -19.42 0.09
N VAL A 429 -29.20 -20.45 0.95
CA VAL A 429 -30.34 -20.85 1.78
C VAL A 429 -29.93 -20.86 3.25
N ILE A 430 -30.43 -19.90 4.03
CA ILE A 430 -30.31 -19.95 5.50
C ILE A 430 -31.57 -20.64 6.04
N HIS A 431 -31.38 -21.79 6.67
CA HIS A 431 -32.43 -22.46 7.42
C HIS A 431 -32.53 -21.84 8.82
N LEU A 432 -33.39 -20.82 8.98
CA LEU A 432 -33.65 -20.21 10.28
C LEU A 432 -35.02 -20.65 10.77
N PHE A 433 -35.08 -21.38 11.89
CA PHE A 433 -36.34 -21.85 12.51
C PHE A 433 -37.28 -22.62 11.55
N GLY A 434 -36.74 -23.40 10.61
CA GLY A 434 -37.53 -24.17 9.64
C GLY A 434 -38.06 -23.36 8.46
N ILE A 435 -37.65 -22.10 8.31
CA ILE A 435 -37.96 -21.25 7.15
C ILE A 435 -36.72 -21.20 6.24
N GLU A 436 -36.91 -21.53 4.97
CA GLU A 436 -35.89 -21.40 3.92
C GLU A 436 -35.88 -19.96 3.41
N ILE A 437 -34.86 -19.19 3.79
CA ILE A 437 -34.68 -17.82 3.30
C ILE A 437 -33.66 -17.86 2.18
N HIS A 438 -34.12 -17.65 0.94
CA HIS A 438 -33.26 -17.47 -0.21
C HIS A 438 -32.58 -16.10 -0.16
N ILE A 439 -31.25 -16.10 -0.08
CA ILE A 439 -30.44 -14.89 -0.11
C ILE A 439 -30.42 -14.35 -1.55
N VAL A 440 -31.10 -13.23 -1.80
CA VAL A 440 -31.05 -12.51 -3.09
C VAL A 440 -29.67 -11.88 -3.28
N GLY A 441 -29.16 -11.82 -4.52
CA GLY A 441 -27.76 -11.48 -4.86
C GLY A 441 -27.16 -10.20 -4.25
N GLY A 442 -27.99 -9.25 -3.80
CA GLY A 442 -27.50 -8.07 -3.06
C GLY A 442 -26.99 -8.39 -1.64
N VAL A 443 -27.64 -9.31 -0.92
CA VAL A 443 -27.21 -9.71 0.43
C VAL A 443 -25.95 -10.58 0.36
N TYR A 444 -25.82 -11.36 -0.71
CA TYR A 444 -24.63 -12.15 -1.04
C TYR A 444 -23.38 -11.27 -1.16
N LEU A 445 -23.47 -10.17 -1.94
CA LEU A 445 -22.36 -9.23 -2.08
C LEU A 445 -21.98 -8.58 -0.74
N MET A 446 -22.97 -8.24 0.09
CA MET A 446 -22.73 -7.64 1.41
C MET A 446 -22.00 -8.59 2.36
N LEU A 447 -22.35 -9.88 2.35
CA LEU A 447 -21.66 -10.90 3.14
C LEU A 447 -20.20 -11.06 2.69
N ALA A 448 -19.96 -11.13 1.38
CA ALA A 448 -18.62 -11.24 0.82
C ALA A 448 -17.75 -10.02 1.17
N LEU A 449 -18.29 -8.81 1.04
CA LEU A 449 -17.62 -7.57 1.43
C LEU A 449 -17.32 -7.54 2.93
N THR A 450 -18.23 -8.05 3.77
CA THR A 450 -18.00 -8.14 5.22
C THR A 450 -16.90 -9.14 5.56
N CYS A 451 -16.85 -10.29 4.89
CA CYS A 451 -15.77 -11.26 5.03
C CYS A 451 -14.43 -10.64 4.59
N ALA A 452 -14.39 -10.00 3.42
CA ALA A 452 -13.22 -9.32 2.90
C ALA A 452 -12.74 -8.19 3.82
N MET A 453 -13.65 -7.44 4.45
CA MET A 453 -13.31 -6.44 5.47
C MET A 453 -12.58 -7.08 6.65
N VAL A 454 -13.13 -8.15 7.22
CA VAL A 454 -12.51 -8.84 8.37
C VAL A 454 -11.14 -9.39 7.98
N CYS A 455 -11.04 -10.05 6.83
CA CYS A 455 -9.76 -10.54 6.30
C CYS A 455 -8.77 -9.38 6.08
N ALA A 456 -9.19 -8.25 5.50
CA ALA A 456 -8.30 -7.11 5.26
C ALA A 456 -7.82 -6.46 6.57
N ILE A 457 -8.65 -6.37 7.60
CA ILE A 457 -8.25 -5.86 8.92
C ILE A 457 -7.23 -6.80 9.58
N LEU A 458 -7.46 -8.12 9.50
CA LEU A 458 -6.57 -9.14 10.07
C LEU A 458 -5.26 -9.27 9.30
N LEU A 459 -5.29 -9.24 7.97
CA LEU A 459 -4.09 -9.31 7.14
C LEU A 459 -3.33 -7.98 7.11
N GLY A 460 -4.01 -6.87 7.39
CA GLY A 460 -3.42 -5.54 7.57
C GLY A 460 -2.78 -5.31 8.94
N MET A 461 -2.59 -6.37 9.75
CA MET A 461 -2.07 -6.31 11.12
C MET A 461 -0.74 -5.56 11.22
N GLY A 462 -0.80 -4.33 11.73
CA GLY A 462 0.30 -3.61 12.38
C GLY A 462 1.47 -3.19 11.50
N MET A 463 1.38 -3.44 10.20
CA MET A 463 2.36 -3.02 9.22
C MET A 463 2.06 -1.59 8.75
N PRO A 464 3.07 -0.86 8.26
CA PRO A 464 2.86 0.35 7.48
C PRO A 464 1.90 0.11 6.31
N THR A 465 1.16 1.15 5.92
CA THR A 465 0.05 1.07 4.96
C THR A 465 0.41 0.40 3.65
N VAL A 466 1.63 0.63 3.13
CA VAL A 466 2.07 0.05 1.85
C VAL A 466 2.18 -1.49 1.94
N PRO A 467 3.01 -2.07 2.82
CA PRO A 467 3.01 -3.53 3.02
C PRO A 467 1.65 -4.12 3.40
N ALA A 468 0.87 -3.42 4.22
CA ALA A 468 -0.48 -3.85 4.57
C ALA A 468 -1.39 -3.96 3.33
N TYR A 469 -1.43 -2.93 2.49
CA TYR A 469 -2.20 -2.94 1.24
C TYR A 469 -1.78 -4.08 0.32
N VAL A 470 -0.48 -4.25 0.10
CA VAL A 470 0.01 -5.25 -0.84
C VAL A 470 -0.34 -6.67 -0.36
N ASN A 471 -0.31 -6.92 0.95
CA ASN A 471 -0.74 -8.19 1.51
C ASN A 471 -2.24 -8.45 1.31
N VAL A 472 -3.10 -7.43 1.52
CA VAL A 472 -4.56 -7.61 1.36
C VAL A 472 -5.02 -7.52 -0.10
N ALA A 473 -4.21 -6.96 -0.99
CA ALA A 473 -4.53 -6.81 -2.41
C ALA A 473 -4.76 -8.16 -3.11
N LEU A 474 -4.27 -9.25 -2.53
CA LEU A 474 -4.57 -10.64 -2.92
C LEU A 474 -6.07 -10.96 -2.89
N LEU A 475 -6.86 -10.26 -2.07
CA LEU A 475 -8.32 -10.41 -2.00
C LEU A 475 -9.06 -9.62 -3.10
N GLY A 476 -8.37 -8.74 -3.84
CA GLY A 476 -8.95 -7.91 -4.89
C GLY A 476 -9.58 -8.72 -6.02
N PRO A 477 -8.86 -9.67 -6.65
CA PRO A 477 -9.41 -10.53 -7.70
C PRO A 477 -10.64 -11.33 -7.24
N LEU A 478 -10.63 -11.82 -6.00
CA LEU A 478 -11.75 -12.54 -5.41
C LEU A 478 -13.02 -11.69 -5.41
N LEU A 479 -12.94 -10.45 -4.93
CA LEU A 479 -14.08 -9.52 -4.94
C LEU A 479 -14.50 -9.12 -6.36
N ALA A 480 -13.54 -9.00 -7.28
CA ALA A 480 -13.84 -8.64 -8.67
C ALA A 480 -14.71 -9.70 -9.36
N ASN A 481 -14.45 -10.98 -9.09
CA ASN A 481 -15.24 -12.11 -9.59
C ASN A 481 -16.66 -12.17 -9.02
N LEU A 482 -16.95 -11.44 -7.93
CA LEU A 482 -18.29 -11.33 -7.33
C LEU A 482 -19.12 -10.17 -7.92
N GLY A 483 -18.69 -9.58 -9.03
CA GLY A 483 -19.41 -8.52 -9.73
C GLY A 483 -19.07 -7.10 -9.27
N VAL A 484 -18.00 -6.93 -8.50
CA VAL A 484 -17.42 -5.61 -8.18
C VAL A 484 -16.37 -5.26 -9.23
N SER A 485 -16.22 -3.99 -9.62
CA SER A 485 -15.11 -3.63 -10.49
C SER A 485 -13.76 -3.87 -9.80
N PHE A 486 -12.74 -4.21 -10.58
CA PHE A 486 -11.40 -4.49 -10.06
C PHE A 486 -10.82 -3.29 -9.27
N PHE A 487 -11.03 -2.07 -9.76
CA PHE A 487 -10.60 -0.86 -9.06
C PHE A 487 -11.31 -0.69 -7.71
N THR A 488 -12.63 -0.85 -7.70
CA THR A 488 -13.44 -0.73 -6.48
C THR A 488 -13.07 -1.80 -5.45
N ALA A 489 -12.80 -3.04 -5.89
CA ALA A 489 -12.33 -4.11 -5.03
C ALA A 489 -10.98 -3.78 -4.36
N HIS A 490 -10.01 -3.27 -5.12
CA HIS A 490 -8.72 -2.85 -4.58
C HIS A 490 -8.83 -1.64 -3.64
N MET A 491 -9.69 -0.67 -3.94
CA MET A 491 -9.98 0.45 -3.04
C MET A 491 -10.66 0.00 -1.75
N PHE A 492 -11.58 -0.98 -1.84
CA PHE A 492 -12.28 -1.54 -0.68
C PHE A 492 -11.29 -2.15 0.32
N VAL A 493 -10.42 -3.06 -0.13
CA VAL A 493 -9.42 -3.69 0.73
C VAL A 493 -8.37 -2.69 1.23
N PHE A 494 -8.00 -1.69 0.41
CA PHE A 494 -7.09 -0.62 0.80
C PHE A 494 -7.62 0.20 1.98
N TYR A 495 -8.90 0.59 1.95
CA TYR A 495 -9.52 1.33 3.04
C TYR A 495 -9.45 0.57 4.37
N PHE A 496 -9.74 -0.73 4.36
CA PHE A 496 -9.69 -1.54 5.58
C PHE A 496 -8.28 -1.87 6.04
N ALA A 497 -7.32 -1.99 5.12
CA ALA A 497 -5.90 -2.07 5.49
C ALA A 497 -5.42 -0.80 6.21
N VAL A 498 -5.93 0.38 5.84
CA VAL A 498 -5.64 1.64 6.56
C VAL A 498 -6.41 1.72 7.88
N ALA A 499 -7.69 1.34 7.87
CA ALA A 499 -8.54 1.39 9.07
C ALA A 499 -8.08 0.41 10.17
N SER A 500 -7.31 -0.64 9.83
CA SER A 500 -6.71 -1.56 10.81
C SER A 500 -5.85 -0.81 11.85
N ALA A 501 -5.23 0.32 11.48
CA ALA A 501 -4.37 1.11 12.36
C ALA A 501 -5.10 1.74 13.55
N ILE A 502 -6.43 1.85 13.50
CA ILE A 502 -7.28 2.29 14.61
C ILE A 502 -8.16 1.17 15.19
N THR A 503 -8.16 -0.02 14.59
CA THR A 503 -9.05 -1.14 14.95
C THR A 503 -8.40 -2.08 15.97
N PRO A 504 -9.00 -2.28 17.16
CA PRO A 504 -8.52 -3.29 18.09
C PRO A 504 -8.59 -4.72 17.52
N PRO A 505 -7.66 -5.63 17.85
CA PRO A 505 -6.59 -5.50 18.85
C PRO A 505 -5.29 -4.84 18.35
N VAL A 506 -5.20 -4.51 17.06
CA VAL A 506 -3.97 -4.01 16.42
C VAL A 506 -3.72 -2.55 16.76
N ALA A 507 -4.67 -1.68 16.40
CA ALA A 507 -4.82 -0.26 16.75
C ALA A 507 -3.52 0.53 17.03
N ILE A 508 -2.45 0.35 16.24
CA ILE A 508 -1.11 0.89 16.55
C ILE A 508 -1.11 2.40 16.74
N ALA A 509 -1.88 3.12 15.91
CA ALA A 509 -1.99 4.57 16.04
C ALA A 509 -2.71 4.97 17.34
N ALA A 510 -3.76 4.24 17.72
CA ALA A 510 -4.48 4.48 18.97
C ALA A 510 -3.62 4.13 20.19
N PHE A 511 -2.78 3.10 20.10
CA PHE A 511 -1.87 2.69 21.17
C PHE A 511 -0.72 3.68 21.34
N ALA A 512 -0.18 4.20 20.23
CA ALA A 512 0.78 5.30 20.26
C ALA A 512 0.16 6.57 20.88
N ALA A 513 -1.06 6.94 20.47
CA ALA A 513 -1.78 8.07 21.06
C ALA A 513 -2.01 7.89 22.57
N ALA A 514 -2.38 6.67 23.00
CA ALA A 514 -2.58 6.34 24.40
C ALA A 514 -1.32 6.54 25.27
N SER A 515 -0.12 6.31 24.70
CA SER A 515 1.14 6.58 25.38
C SER A 515 1.41 8.07 25.62
N ILE A 516 0.93 8.94 24.71
CA ILE A 516 1.04 10.40 24.82
C ILE A 516 0.05 10.91 25.87
N THR A 517 -1.20 10.44 25.81
CA THR A 517 -2.29 10.87 26.71
C THR A 517 -2.30 10.13 28.04
N LYS A 518 -1.42 9.16 28.24
CA LYS A 518 -1.37 8.26 29.41
C LYS A 518 -2.71 7.56 29.69
N SER A 519 -3.45 7.24 28.63
CA SER A 519 -4.72 6.51 28.71
C SER A 519 -4.50 5.01 28.47
N GLU A 520 -5.51 4.20 28.80
CA GLU A 520 -5.46 2.77 28.52
C GLU A 520 -5.59 2.53 26.99
N PRO A 521 -4.66 1.78 26.36
CA PRO A 521 -4.61 1.62 24.90
C PRO A 521 -5.87 1.01 24.28
N MET A 522 -6.47 -0.01 24.90
CA MET A 522 -7.65 -0.70 24.37
C MET A 522 -8.88 0.23 24.37
N ARG A 523 -9.11 0.95 25.47
CA ARG A 523 -10.15 1.98 25.59
C ARG A 523 -9.97 3.08 24.56
N THR A 524 -8.73 3.50 24.30
CA THR A 524 -8.40 4.50 23.28
C THR A 524 -8.73 3.98 21.88
N GLY A 525 -8.39 2.72 21.57
CA GLY A 525 -8.74 2.07 20.30
C GLY A 525 -10.25 1.92 20.07
N ILE A 526 -10.99 1.46 21.08
CA ILE A 526 -12.47 1.35 21.00
C ILE A 526 -13.11 2.73 20.79
N ALA A 527 -12.60 3.77 21.47
CA ALA A 527 -13.06 5.13 21.26
C ALA A 527 -12.72 5.64 19.84
N ALA A 528 -11.53 5.33 19.33
CA ALA A 528 -11.12 5.69 17.98
C ALA A 528 -12.03 5.05 16.91
N VAL A 529 -12.37 3.77 17.04
CA VAL A 529 -13.33 3.10 16.12
C VAL A 529 -14.72 3.73 16.21
N ARG A 530 -15.19 4.05 17.42
CA ARG A 530 -16.52 4.68 17.60
C ARG A 530 -16.60 6.03 16.91
N VAL A 531 -15.57 6.85 17.03
CA VAL A 531 -15.49 8.17 16.38
C VAL A 531 -15.22 8.03 14.87
N GLY A 532 -14.40 7.05 14.49
CA GLY A 532 -13.97 6.79 13.11
C GLY A 532 -14.90 5.91 12.29
N ILE A 533 -16.13 5.61 12.74
CA ILE A 533 -17.05 4.66 12.08
C ILE A 533 -17.33 5.00 10.61
N VAL A 534 -17.32 6.29 10.28
CA VAL A 534 -17.49 6.78 8.90
C VAL A 534 -16.44 6.15 7.97
N MET A 535 -15.21 5.96 8.44
CA MET A 535 -14.11 5.31 7.70
C MET A 535 -14.41 3.86 7.34
N PHE A 536 -15.19 3.14 8.16
CA PHE A 536 -15.59 1.76 7.92
C PHE A 536 -16.84 1.65 7.05
N THR A 537 -17.70 2.69 7.05
CA THR A 537 -18.96 2.68 6.29
C THR A 537 -18.74 3.02 4.83
N ILE A 538 -17.91 4.04 4.54
CA ILE A 538 -17.66 4.55 3.18
C ILE A 538 -17.32 3.43 2.16
N PRO A 539 -16.45 2.44 2.49
CA PRO A 539 -16.15 1.34 1.58
C PRO A 539 -17.36 0.53 1.11
N PHE A 540 -18.29 0.23 2.01
CA PHE A 540 -19.51 -0.48 1.64
C PHE A 540 -20.40 0.37 0.73
N VAL A 541 -20.46 1.68 0.97
CA VAL A 541 -21.25 2.59 0.14
C VAL A 541 -20.69 2.65 -1.27
N PHE A 542 -19.39 2.87 -1.46
CA PHE A 542 -18.83 2.97 -2.81
C PHE A 542 -18.76 1.59 -3.51
N ALA A 543 -18.69 0.48 -2.76
CA ALA A 543 -18.82 -0.85 -3.36
C ALA A 543 -20.22 -1.07 -3.97
N TRP A 544 -21.25 -0.46 -3.36
CA TRP A 544 -22.63 -0.51 -3.85
C TRP A 544 -22.96 0.57 -4.88
N TYR A 545 -22.34 1.75 -4.73
CA TYR A 545 -22.46 2.93 -5.59
C TYR A 545 -21.07 3.35 -6.09
N PRO A 546 -20.44 2.59 -7.01
CA PRO A 546 -19.10 2.88 -7.54
C PRO A 546 -18.96 4.25 -8.21
N GLU A 547 -20.06 4.83 -8.67
CA GLU A 547 -20.14 6.21 -9.20
C GLU A 547 -19.63 7.28 -8.22
N LEU A 548 -19.61 7.00 -6.91
CA LEU A 548 -19.00 7.88 -5.90
C LEU A 548 -17.48 8.07 -6.08
N LEU A 549 -16.80 7.14 -6.74
CA LEU A 549 -15.36 7.21 -6.97
C LEU A 549 -15.01 8.17 -8.13
N LEU A 550 -15.99 8.62 -8.91
CA LEU A 550 -15.83 9.61 -10.00
C LEU A 550 -14.77 9.25 -11.06
N ILE A 551 -14.50 7.96 -11.21
CA ILE A 551 -13.48 7.40 -12.08
C ILE A 551 -14.13 6.29 -12.90
N GLU A 552 -13.92 6.29 -14.22
CA GLU A 552 -14.54 5.30 -15.12
C GLU A 552 -14.19 3.86 -14.74
N GLN A 553 -12.95 3.62 -14.31
CA GLN A 553 -12.46 2.31 -13.88
C GLN A 553 -13.25 1.73 -12.70
N ALA A 554 -13.95 2.56 -11.92
CA ALA A 554 -14.80 2.11 -10.83
C ALA A 554 -16.10 1.45 -11.32
N VAL A 555 -16.58 1.78 -12.52
CA VAL A 555 -17.83 1.26 -13.09
C VAL A 555 -17.62 0.28 -14.25
N THR A 556 -16.38 -0.12 -14.51
CA THR A 556 -16.03 -1.11 -15.54
C THR A 556 -15.67 -2.47 -14.95
N ILE A 557 -16.26 -3.54 -15.47
CA ILE A 557 -15.89 -4.93 -15.18
C ILE A 557 -15.18 -5.52 -16.41
N THR A 558 -14.29 -6.48 -16.19
CA THR A 558 -13.67 -7.25 -17.27
C THR A 558 -14.51 -8.50 -17.50
N ASP A 559 -15.10 -8.64 -18.69
CA ASP A 559 -15.86 -9.82 -19.11
C ASP A 559 -14.93 -11.05 -19.30
N ALA A 560 -15.50 -12.25 -19.38
CA ALA A 560 -14.78 -13.51 -19.60
C ALA A 560 -13.92 -13.51 -20.88
N MET A 561 -14.25 -12.65 -21.85
CA MET A 561 -13.46 -12.41 -23.08
C MET A 561 -12.34 -11.36 -22.92
N GLY A 562 -12.06 -10.90 -21.70
CA GLY A 562 -11.04 -9.88 -21.41
C GLY A 562 -11.41 -8.45 -21.84
N ARG A 563 -12.65 -8.21 -22.28
CA ARG A 563 -13.12 -6.88 -22.69
C ARG A 563 -13.62 -6.09 -21.48
N ARG A 564 -13.30 -4.80 -21.42
CA ARG A 564 -13.85 -3.88 -20.41
C ARG A 564 -15.28 -3.50 -20.80
N THR A 565 -16.25 -3.93 -20.01
CA THR A 565 -17.67 -3.59 -20.16
C THR A 565 -18.12 -2.76 -18.96
N LEU A 566 -19.09 -1.88 -19.17
CA LEU A 566 -19.70 -1.11 -18.08
C LEU A 566 -20.65 -2.01 -17.29
N ILE A 567 -20.72 -1.80 -15.97
CA ILE A 567 -21.71 -2.45 -15.11
C ILE A 567 -23.12 -2.07 -15.61
N GLU A 568 -24.04 -3.04 -15.64
CA GLU A 568 -25.43 -2.80 -16.04
C GLU A 568 -26.06 -1.63 -15.25
N GLY A 569 -26.63 -0.67 -15.98
CA GLY A 569 -27.24 0.53 -15.41
C GLY A 569 -26.30 1.74 -15.27
N TYR A 570 -25.02 1.62 -15.64
CA TYR A 570 -24.09 2.76 -15.67
C TYR A 570 -23.73 3.15 -17.10
N ALA A 571 -23.85 4.44 -17.42
CA ALA A 571 -23.55 4.99 -18.74
C ALA A 571 -22.09 5.46 -18.90
N GLY A 572 -21.26 5.31 -17.86
CA GLY A 572 -19.88 5.86 -17.80
C GLY A 572 -19.80 7.38 -17.67
N GLN A 573 -20.91 8.09 -17.89
CA GLN A 573 -21.01 9.54 -17.72
C GLN A 573 -21.44 9.89 -16.29
N ILE A 574 -20.91 11.00 -15.77
CA ILE A 574 -21.29 11.53 -14.45
C ILE A 574 -22.59 12.31 -14.60
N ASP A 575 -23.70 11.77 -14.10
CA ASP A 575 -24.95 12.52 -13.93
C ASP A 575 -24.89 13.36 -12.64
N PRO A 576 -24.77 14.70 -12.72
CA PRO A 576 -24.65 15.55 -11.56
C PRO A 576 -25.90 15.52 -10.66
N VAL A 577 -27.09 15.27 -11.21
CA VAL A 577 -28.33 15.24 -10.43
C VAL A 577 -28.39 13.96 -9.59
N ALA A 578 -28.14 12.81 -10.22
CA ALA A 578 -28.06 11.54 -9.50
C ALA A 578 -26.94 11.56 -8.44
N LEU A 579 -25.77 12.11 -8.78
CA LEU A 579 -24.63 12.21 -7.87
C LEU A 579 -24.92 13.14 -6.69
N THR A 580 -25.54 14.31 -6.90
CA THR A 580 -25.88 15.23 -5.81
C THR A 580 -26.95 14.63 -4.90
N MET A 581 -27.94 13.93 -5.44
CA MET A 581 -28.93 13.21 -4.66
C MET A 581 -28.27 12.09 -3.84
N LEU A 582 -27.37 11.30 -4.44
CA LEU A 582 -26.59 10.28 -3.75
C LEU A 582 -25.72 10.88 -2.64
N GLY A 583 -25.06 12.02 -2.89
CA GLY A 583 -24.30 12.76 -1.89
C GLY A 583 -25.17 13.19 -0.70
N ALA A 584 -26.37 13.73 -0.96
CA ALA A 584 -27.30 14.10 0.11
C ALA A 584 -27.77 12.90 0.93
N ARG A 585 -28.07 11.76 0.28
CA ARG A 585 -28.40 10.50 0.97
C ARG A 585 -27.24 10.00 1.83
N LEU A 586 -26.02 10.06 1.30
CA LEU A 586 -24.81 9.65 2.00
C LEU A 586 -24.59 10.51 3.25
N VAL A 587 -24.73 11.83 3.15
CA VAL A 587 -24.63 12.73 4.30
C VAL A 587 -25.68 12.39 5.37
N LEU A 588 -26.93 12.14 4.97
CA LEU A 588 -27.99 11.74 5.90
C LEU A 588 -27.69 10.39 6.57
N ALA A 589 -27.27 9.38 5.80
CA ALA A 589 -26.94 8.06 6.31
C ALA A 589 -25.73 8.11 7.26
N LEU A 590 -24.68 8.84 6.90
CA LEU A 590 -23.51 9.04 7.77
C LEU A 590 -23.85 9.80 9.05
N TYR A 591 -24.75 10.79 8.98
CA TYR A 591 -25.24 11.49 10.17
C TYR A 591 -26.00 10.55 11.11
N LEU A 592 -26.92 9.73 10.59
CA LEU A 592 -27.64 8.72 11.37
C LEU A 592 -26.67 7.72 12.01
N MET A 593 -25.70 7.22 11.23
CA MET A 593 -24.69 6.27 11.70
C MET A 593 -23.81 6.89 12.80
N ALA A 594 -23.23 8.06 12.54
CA ALA A 594 -22.33 8.74 13.48
C ALA A 594 -23.03 9.08 14.79
N SER A 595 -24.25 9.62 14.75
CA SER A 595 -25.04 9.93 15.95
C SER A 595 -25.45 8.68 16.73
N ALA A 596 -25.86 7.61 16.04
CA ALA A 596 -26.21 6.33 16.66
C ALA A 596 -25.02 5.73 17.44
N LEU A 597 -23.83 5.69 16.83
CA LEU A 597 -22.65 5.12 17.48
C LEU A 597 -22.02 6.05 18.53
N ALA A 598 -22.09 7.37 18.35
CA ALA A 598 -21.72 8.33 19.38
C ALA A 598 -22.66 8.28 20.60
N ARG A 599 -23.85 7.66 20.45
CA ARG A 599 -24.95 7.62 21.43
C ARG A 599 -25.41 9.02 21.86
N TYR A 600 -25.12 10.01 21.02
CA TYR A 600 -25.32 11.40 21.32
C TYR A 600 -25.54 12.18 20.02
N ASP A 601 -26.58 13.01 20.03
CA ASP A 601 -26.90 13.95 18.95
C ASP A 601 -27.09 15.34 19.58
N ARG A 602 -28.33 15.78 19.79
CA ARG A 602 -28.64 16.96 20.62
C ARG A 602 -28.82 16.60 22.10
N GLY A 603 -29.08 15.33 22.40
CA GLY A 603 -29.15 14.79 23.75
C GLY A 603 -28.66 13.34 23.79
N PRO A 604 -28.61 12.73 24.98
CA PRO A 604 -28.32 11.30 25.12
C PRO A 604 -29.43 10.47 24.47
N MET A 605 -29.05 9.38 23.81
CA MET A 605 -29.94 8.59 22.97
C MET A 605 -30.30 7.25 23.62
N ALA A 606 -31.55 6.81 23.42
CA ALA A 606 -32.00 5.50 23.88
C ALA A 606 -31.48 4.37 22.98
N SER A 607 -31.25 3.18 23.54
CA SER A 607 -30.72 2.04 22.78
C SER A 607 -31.59 1.61 21.59
N TRP A 608 -32.91 1.77 21.68
CA TRP A 608 -33.82 1.49 20.57
C TRP A 608 -33.67 2.51 19.43
N GLU A 609 -33.41 3.78 19.77
CA GLU A 609 -33.20 4.85 18.78
C GLU A 609 -31.90 4.61 18.00
N ILE A 610 -30.87 4.10 18.67
CA ILE A 610 -29.61 3.68 18.03
C ILE A 610 -29.90 2.61 16.97
N GLY A 611 -30.59 1.53 17.34
CA GLY A 611 -30.93 0.45 16.41
C GLY A 611 -31.77 0.94 15.23
N LEU A 612 -32.74 1.83 15.49
CA LEU A 612 -33.58 2.40 14.44
C LEU A 612 -32.79 3.32 13.50
N ARG A 613 -31.87 4.16 14.01
CA ARG A 613 -31.02 5.01 13.17
C ARG A 613 -30.08 4.19 12.28
N LEU A 614 -29.52 3.09 12.79
CA LEU A 614 -28.70 2.17 12.00
C LEU A 614 -29.52 1.51 10.88
N LEU A 615 -30.73 1.05 11.19
CA LEU A 615 -31.64 0.49 10.20
C LEU A 615 -32.02 1.54 9.13
N LEU A 616 -32.38 2.75 9.55
CA LEU A 616 -32.74 3.84 8.65
C LEU A 616 -31.56 4.28 7.78
N ALA A 617 -30.32 4.24 8.29
CA ALA A 617 -29.13 4.52 7.49
C ALA A 617 -28.99 3.52 6.32
N VAL A 618 -29.30 2.24 6.54
CA VAL A 618 -29.33 1.22 5.48
C VAL A 618 -30.48 1.47 4.51
N LEU A 619 -31.68 1.78 5.00
CA LEU A 619 -32.86 2.04 4.15
C LEU A 619 -32.69 3.30 3.28
N VAL A 620 -32.06 4.37 3.80
CA VAL A 620 -31.75 5.60 3.05
C VAL A 620 -30.81 5.34 1.87
N LEU A 621 -29.90 4.37 2.00
CA LEU A 621 -28.97 3.97 0.95
C LEU A 621 -29.49 2.82 0.08
N TRP A 622 -30.73 2.38 0.28
CA TRP A 622 -31.29 1.28 -0.50
C TRP A 622 -31.55 1.69 -1.96
N LYS A 623 -31.27 0.79 -2.91
CA LYS A 623 -31.38 1.12 -4.36
C LYS A 623 -32.83 1.22 -4.83
N THR A 624 -33.76 0.51 -4.17
CA THR A 624 -35.19 0.50 -4.51
C THR A 624 -35.87 1.80 -4.09
N GLY A 625 -36.41 2.56 -5.06
CA GLY A 625 -36.99 3.90 -4.86
C GLY A 625 -38.01 4.02 -3.71
N PRO A 626 -39.01 3.13 -3.60
CA PRO A 626 -39.99 3.19 -2.50
C PRO A 626 -39.38 2.97 -1.12
N VAL A 627 -38.45 2.01 -0.99
CA VAL A 627 -37.75 1.71 0.27
C VAL A 627 -36.88 2.89 0.69
N MET A 628 -36.16 3.47 -0.27
CA MET A 628 -35.36 4.67 -0.08
C MET A 628 -36.20 5.86 0.36
N GLY A 629 -37.32 6.14 -0.32
CA GLY A 629 -38.21 7.24 0.01
C GLY A 629 -38.78 7.13 1.42
N PHE A 630 -39.21 5.93 1.81
CA PHE A 630 -39.63 5.64 3.19
C PHE A 630 -38.49 5.85 4.19
N GLY A 631 -37.29 5.33 3.89
CA GLY A 631 -36.11 5.48 4.72
C GLY A 631 -35.75 6.94 4.99
N ILE A 632 -35.77 7.79 3.96
CA ILE A 632 -35.50 9.23 4.06
C ILE A 632 -36.57 9.93 4.91
N ALA A 633 -37.85 9.67 4.64
CA ALA A 633 -38.95 10.30 5.38
C ALA A 633 -38.92 9.91 6.86
N ALA A 634 -38.72 8.61 7.15
CA ALA A 634 -38.63 8.10 8.52
C ALA A 634 -37.37 8.60 9.25
N ALA A 635 -36.23 8.73 8.55
CA ALA A 635 -35.01 9.33 9.09
C ALA A 635 -35.22 10.78 9.53
N LEU A 636 -35.79 11.61 8.65
CA LEU A 636 -36.04 13.01 8.96
C LEU A 636 -37.05 13.17 10.11
N ALA A 637 -38.11 12.34 10.12
CA ALA A 637 -39.08 12.32 11.21
C ALA A 637 -38.44 11.94 12.55
N LEU A 638 -37.59 10.91 12.58
CA LEU A 638 -36.90 10.47 13.79
C LEU A 638 -35.95 11.54 14.33
N ILE A 639 -35.18 12.19 13.45
CA ILE A 639 -34.28 13.29 13.81
C ILE A 639 -35.08 14.46 14.40
N ALA A 640 -36.18 14.85 13.75
CA ALA A 640 -37.04 15.92 14.24
C ALA A 640 -37.65 15.59 15.61
N LEU A 641 -38.14 14.37 15.80
CA LEU A 641 -38.66 13.87 17.07
C LEU A 641 -37.61 13.94 18.18
N HIS A 642 -36.38 13.46 17.90
CA HIS A 642 -35.27 13.54 18.86
C HIS A 642 -34.95 14.98 19.23
N TRP A 643 -34.89 15.89 18.25
CA TRP A 643 -34.62 17.31 18.50
C TRP A 643 -35.71 18.00 19.32
N MET A 644 -36.98 17.67 19.07
CA MET A 644 -38.10 18.18 19.85
C MET A 644 -38.06 17.68 21.30
N MET A 645 -37.75 16.40 21.52
CA MET A 645 -37.61 15.83 22.86
C MET A 645 -36.41 16.42 23.63
N ALA A 646 -35.27 16.58 22.96
CA ALA A 646 -34.07 17.17 23.57
C ALA A 646 -34.32 18.63 24.02
N ARG A 647 -34.96 19.46 23.17
CA ARG A 647 -35.35 20.84 23.53
C ARG A 647 -36.25 20.90 24.76
N LYS A 648 -37.18 19.96 24.91
CA LYS A 648 -38.10 19.89 26.06
C LYS A 648 -37.39 19.54 27.37
N ASN A 649 -36.29 18.79 27.30
CA ASN A 649 -35.48 18.43 28.47
C ASN A 649 -34.51 19.56 28.87
N ASP A 650 -33.93 20.28 27.91
CA ASP A 650 -33.10 21.47 28.19
C ASP A 650 -33.91 22.58 28.89
N GLY A 651 -35.18 22.78 28.49
CA GLY A 651 -36.10 23.73 29.14
C GLY A 651 -36.51 23.38 30.58
N LYS A 652 -36.25 22.15 31.05
CA LYS A 652 -36.50 21.72 32.43
C LYS A 652 -35.26 21.75 33.31
N ALA A 653 -34.05 21.92 32.74
CA ALA A 653 -32.80 21.98 33.49
C ALA A 653 -32.45 23.40 33.98
N TYR A 654 -33.19 24.42 33.52
CA TYR A 654 -33.03 25.84 33.89
C TYR A 654 -34.27 26.45 34.58
N ALA A 655 -35.22 25.60 34.99
CA ALA A 655 -36.35 25.95 35.86
C ALA A 655 -36.22 25.14 37.15
#